data_AF-A0A803QL67-F1
#
_entry.id   AF-A0A803QL67-F1
#
_cell.length_a   1.000
_cell.length_b   1.000
_cell.length_c   1.000
_cell.angle_alpha   90.00
_cell.angle_beta   90.00
_cell.angle_gamma   90.00
#
_symmetry.space_group_name_H-M   'P 1'
#
loop_
_entity.id
_entity.type
_entity.pdbx_description
1 polymer ?
#
loop_
_entity_poly.entity_id
_entity_poly.type
_entity_poly.pdbx_seq_one_letter_code
_entity_poly.pdbx_strand_id
1 'polypeptide(L)'
;MVMIYYWKWNCSSGLAAAYKLKSCGFDVTVFEAEGRAANFTEQTIRCKKWATSAENLLHVSYQIPTNPIALITSNILSTQSKFQIFLEPFMWKKRNSKIADDQTQESVGGFFQRHFGKEVVDYLIDPFLGGTSAADPESLSMQHSFPELWTLENRFGSVVGGLIQSKLFSKKDKSGGTKGSVEKKKRPRGSFSFQGGMQTLADTLCKELDKDELKLSSKILSLSYDHNVKSLTGNWTVSSATNSDKNSHGLSVDAVIMTAPLCNVKEMEITKRGTLFPLNFLPEVTYLPLTVVITTFKKENVKKPLEGFGVLVPSVEQKNGLKTLGTLFSSMLFPDRAPNDLHLYTTFVGGTRNKELAYASTDELKQVVSADLKQLLGAEGEPDFINRFTWKKAFPLYGRNYHLVMEAIETMEKNLPGFFYAGNHKGGLSVGKAIASGCKAADLVISYLDTSSDQNRTDMEKGISLTVDAVVTVRLWSSPNALVAFRVPKRFYCSEVVRLDESFISDHTDLDVNGEESNVEKLYRTIMDNSYAYSNMEEALDHVGVGLSTELVAEILQRLRFEEKLAFRFFTWAGHQESYAHEPSVFNEMIDILSTTKYKIKQFQIVCEMLDYMKRHNKNTVPVEVLLTILRQYCEKYLTHVQKFAKKKRIRVKTQPEVNAFNLLLDALCKCSLVVDAEEMFKRVKRKVKPDANTYNILFFGWCRVRKPKRAMKVLEEMIEMGLTPDNFTYSAAIDSFCRAGMVTDAVELFEFMRTSGSTLSSPTAKNYVIMIVALIKNDRMEECFKFLEHMISSGCLPDVTTYKELIEGMCLAGKVDVAYKFLQQMGSKGYPPDIVTYNCFLKVLCDNKHSDEALKLFGIMVEAGCVPSVQTYNMLISMFFEMGDPDRATDTWNKMDKNGCAQDIDSYCVMIEGLFGCNKVEEACCLLEEVVNRRIKLPYRKFDIFLTQLSNLGDLRAIHRLSEHMRQFYNPAMARRFALNEKRKNTSLRGK
;
A
#
# COMPACT_ATOMS: atom_id res chain seq x y z
N MET A 1 -33.27 -7.38 -16.62
CA MET A 1 -33.32 -5.90 -16.68
C MET A 1 -33.27 -5.31 -15.28
N VAL A 2 -32.37 -4.37 -15.01
CA VAL A 2 -32.17 -3.73 -13.69
C VAL A 2 -32.45 -2.23 -13.76
N MET A 3 -33.22 -1.71 -12.81
CA MET A 3 -33.47 -0.27 -12.69
C MET A 3 -32.51 0.38 -11.68
N ILE A 4 -32.01 1.56 -12.02
CA ILE A 4 -31.22 2.40 -11.13
C ILE A 4 -31.85 3.78 -11.08
N TYR A 5 -32.10 4.30 -9.88
CA TYR A 5 -32.58 5.67 -9.70
C TYR A 5 -31.63 6.47 -8.83
N TYR A 6 -31.27 7.67 -9.30
CA TYR A 6 -30.46 8.61 -8.55
C TYR A 6 -31.04 10.03 -8.57
N TRP A 7 -30.44 10.88 -7.75
CA TRP A 7 -30.74 12.30 -7.70
C TRP A 7 -29.50 13.09 -7.28
N LYS A 8 -29.13 14.13 -8.04
CA LYS A 8 -28.04 15.08 -7.71
C LYS A 8 -26.69 14.40 -7.41
N TRP A 9 -26.18 14.57 -6.19
CA TRP A 9 -24.84 14.16 -5.73
C TRP A 9 -24.62 12.63 -5.75
N ASN A 10 -25.69 11.84 -5.79
CA ASN A 10 -25.60 10.38 -5.81
C ASN A 10 -25.41 9.78 -7.22
N CYS A 11 -25.29 10.62 -8.26
CA CYS A 11 -24.99 10.20 -9.63
C CYS A 11 -23.78 9.27 -9.73
N SER A 12 -22.71 9.54 -8.99
CA SER A 12 -21.51 8.69 -9.00
C SER A 12 -21.76 7.25 -8.49
N SER A 13 -22.69 7.06 -7.55
CA SER A 13 -23.09 5.72 -7.07
C SER A 13 -23.92 5.00 -8.13
N GLY A 14 -24.94 5.68 -8.67
CA GLY A 14 -25.83 5.12 -9.69
C GLY A 14 -25.11 4.76 -10.98
N LEU A 15 -24.31 5.69 -11.53
CA LEU A 15 -23.54 5.47 -12.76
C LEU A 15 -22.48 4.38 -12.59
N ALA A 16 -21.83 4.28 -11.42
CA ALA A 16 -20.88 3.19 -11.15
C ALA A 16 -21.56 1.82 -11.08
N ALA A 17 -22.76 1.75 -10.47
CA ALA A 17 -23.56 0.54 -10.45
C ALA A 17 -24.00 0.14 -11.88
N ALA A 18 -24.45 1.12 -12.68
CA ALA A 18 -24.88 0.93 -14.07
C ALA A 18 -23.74 0.36 -14.92
N TYR A 19 -22.58 1.03 -14.90
CA TYR A 19 -21.39 0.61 -15.64
C TYR A 19 -20.97 -0.81 -15.29
N LYS A 20 -20.96 -1.15 -14.00
CA LYS A 20 -20.57 -2.49 -13.54
C LYS A 20 -21.55 -3.57 -14.00
N LEU A 21 -22.86 -3.32 -13.88
CA LEU A 21 -23.90 -4.25 -14.36
C LEU A 21 -23.82 -4.45 -15.88
N LYS A 22 -23.64 -3.37 -16.65
CA LYS A 22 -23.48 -3.43 -18.12
C LYS A 22 -22.23 -4.22 -18.50
N SER A 23 -21.11 -4.01 -17.81
CA SER A 23 -19.88 -4.78 -18.03
C SER A 23 -20.02 -6.29 -17.74
N CYS A 24 -21.05 -6.68 -16.97
CA CYS A 24 -21.39 -8.07 -16.70
C CYS A 24 -22.51 -8.62 -17.62
N GLY A 25 -22.95 -7.85 -18.61
CA GLY A 25 -23.96 -8.27 -19.60
C GLY A 25 -25.42 -8.12 -19.17
N PHE A 26 -25.72 -7.33 -18.12
CA PHE A 26 -27.10 -7.05 -17.72
C PHE A 26 -27.65 -5.80 -18.41
N ASP A 27 -28.90 -5.86 -18.87
CA ASP A 27 -29.63 -4.68 -19.35
C ASP A 27 -29.97 -3.75 -18.19
N VAL A 28 -29.61 -2.48 -18.31
CA VAL A 28 -29.81 -1.47 -17.26
C VAL A 28 -30.64 -0.30 -17.78
N THR A 29 -31.55 0.20 -16.96
CA THR A 29 -32.20 1.50 -17.20
C THR A 29 -32.00 2.41 -16.01
N VAL A 30 -31.46 3.59 -16.27
CA VAL A 30 -31.07 4.59 -15.30
C VAL A 30 -32.02 5.78 -15.41
N PHE A 31 -32.72 6.07 -14.33
CA PHE A 31 -33.61 7.21 -14.22
C PHE A 31 -32.94 8.31 -13.41
N GLU A 32 -32.89 9.52 -13.98
CA GLU A 32 -32.42 10.72 -13.29
C GLU A 32 -33.53 11.76 -13.24
N ALA A 33 -33.80 12.26 -12.03
CA ALA A 33 -34.90 13.19 -11.81
C ALA A 33 -34.63 14.59 -12.38
N GLU A 34 -33.36 14.98 -12.55
CA GLU A 34 -32.99 16.28 -13.10
C GLU A 34 -32.62 16.22 -14.59
N GLY A 35 -32.52 17.39 -15.22
CA GLY A 35 -32.21 17.51 -16.65
C GLY A 35 -30.75 17.26 -17.04
N ARG A 36 -29.88 16.89 -16.09
CA ARG A 36 -28.46 16.59 -16.32
C ARG A 36 -28.06 15.31 -15.61
N ALA A 37 -27.24 14.49 -16.26
CA ALA A 37 -26.80 13.21 -15.73
C ALA A 37 -25.92 13.33 -14.47
N ALA A 38 -25.22 14.45 -14.28
CA ALA A 38 -24.55 14.77 -13.03
C ALA A 38 -24.46 16.28 -12.84
N ASN A 39 -24.36 16.69 -11.58
CA ASN A 39 -24.22 18.08 -11.16
C ASN A 39 -22.94 18.27 -10.34
N PHE A 40 -21.80 17.85 -10.89
CA PHE A 40 -20.52 18.36 -10.38
C PHE A 40 -20.33 19.77 -10.93
N THR A 41 -19.92 20.71 -10.09
CA THR A 41 -19.69 22.09 -10.54
C THR A 41 -18.58 22.13 -11.59
N GLU A 42 -18.92 22.59 -12.79
CA GLU A 42 -17.93 22.94 -13.82
C GLU A 42 -17.18 24.18 -13.35
N GLN A 43 -15.87 24.05 -13.18
CA GLN A 43 -14.98 25.14 -12.77
C GLN A 43 -13.96 25.39 -13.88
N THR A 44 -14.32 26.00 -15.01
CA THR A 44 -13.31 26.30 -16.05
C THR A 44 -13.50 27.68 -16.65
N ILE A 45 -12.45 28.49 -16.59
CA ILE A 45 -12.27 29.73 -17.34
C ILE A 45 -11.12 29.48 -18.35
N ARG A 46 -11.33 29.73 -19.65
CA ARG A 46 -10.41 29.31 -20.74
C ARG A 46 -9.15 30.20 -20.90
N CYS A 47 -7.98 29.56 -20.90
CA CYS A 47 -6.74 29.77 -21.71
C CYS A 47 -5.91 31.09 -21.66
N LYS A 48 -4.63 31.01 -21.21
CA LYS A 48 -3.33 31.24 -21.94
C LYS A 48 -2.16 31.71 -21.01
N LYS A 49 -1.17 30.82 -20.83
CA LYS A 49 0.31 30.97 -20.82
C LYS A 49 1.05 32.17 -20.11
N TRP A 50 1.98 31.80 -19.19
CA TRP A 50 3.31 32.34 -18.77
C TRP A 50 3.57 32.67 -17.27
N ALA A 51 4.85 32.46 -16.89
CA ALA A 51 5.70 32.52 -15.67
C ALA A 51 5.58 33.75 -14.71
N THR A 52 6.22 33.90 -13.53
CA THR A 52 6.88 33.13 -12.43
C THR A 52 7.12 34.10 -11.23
N SER A 53 7.46 33.55 -10.04
CA SER A 53 8.33 34.05 -8.92
C SER A 53 7.77 34.73 -7.64
N ALA A 54 8.12 34.10 -6.50
CA ALA A 54 8.66 34.58 -5.19
C ALA A 54 7.86 35.59 -4.32
N GLU A 55 7.96 35.73 -2.99
CA GLU A 55 8.51 35.00 -1.82
C GLU A 55 7.91 35.69 -0.54
N ASN A 56 7.69 34.90 0.53
CA ASN A 56 7.83 35.17 1.98
C ASN A 56 7.04 36.26 2.81
N LEU A 57 6.27 35.72 3.78
CA LEU A 57 6.21 35.95 5.26
C LEU A 57 5.23 36.94 5.97
N LEU A 58 4.41 36.30 6.84
CA LEU A 58 3.99 36.59 8.25
C LEU A 58 2.81 37.52 8.64
N HIS A 59 1.67 36.89 9.01
CA HIS A 59 0.91 37.00 10.29
C HIS A 59 -0.52 36.41 10.11
N VAL A 60 -1.11 35.55 10.96
CA VAL A 60 -0.70 34.22 11.43
C VAL A 60 -1.78 33.26 10.92
N SER A 61 -1.53 32.60 9.80
CA SER A 61 -2.26 31.41 9.35
C SER A 61 -1.44 30.21 9.79
N TYR A 62 -1.98 29.33 10.62
CA TYR A 62 -1.24 28.14 11.05
C TYR A 62 -1.23 27.10 9.94
N GLN A 63 -0.04 26.73 9.46
CA GLN A 63 0.10 25.60 8.56
C GLN A 63 -0.25 24.31 9.30
N ILE A 64 -1.19 23.54 8.76
CA ILE A 64 -1.61 22.26 9.36
C ILE A 64 -0.41 21.29 9.36
N PRO A 65 -0.05 20.69 10.51
CA PRO A 65 1.06 19.74 10.57
C PRO A 65 0.86 18.54 9.65
N THR A 66 1.87 18.21 8.84
CA THR A 66 1.78 17.18 7.80
C THR A 66 1.85 15.75 8.33
N ASN A 67 2.31 15.56 9.57
CA ASN A 67 2.43 14.26 10.21
C ASN A 67 2.38 14.36 11.75
N PRO A 68 2.20 13.24 12.48
CA PRO A 68 2.10 13.27 13.95
C PRO A 68 3.34 13.84 14.67
N ILE A 69 4.54 13.74 14.08
CA ILE A 69 5.76 14.30 14.67
C ILE A 69 5.75 15.83 14.52
N ALA A 70 5.34 16.32 13.34
CA ALA A 70 5.12 17.74 13.08
C ALA A 70 4.05 18.32 14.03
N LEU A 71 3.02 17.56 14.39
CA LEU A 71 1.98 18.00 15.33
C LEU A 71 2.51 18.23 16.75
N ILE A 72 3.44 17.39 17.21
CA ILE A 72 4.05 17.53 18.54
C ILE A 72 5.08 18.67 18.56
N THR A 73 5.78 18.88 17.44
CA THR A 73 6.84 19.90 17.32
C THR A 73 6.31 21.30 16.96
N SER A 74 5.12 21.41 16.36
CA SER A 74 4.52 22.69 15.97
C SER A 74 3.86 23.43 17.14
N ASN A 75 3.59 24.72 16.98
CA ASN A 75 2.93 25.54 18.00
C ASN A 75 1.39 25.61 17.85
N ILE A 76 0.79 24.74 17.03
CA ILE A 76 -0.67 24.75 16.81
C ILE A 76 -1.46 24.22 18.02
N LEU A 77 -0.81 23.41 18.86
CA LEU A 77 -1.37 22.88 20.10
C LEU A 77 -0.56 23.39 21.29
N SER A 78 -1.25 23.72 22.37
CA SER A 78 -0.67 24.00 23.67
C SER A 78 0.14 22.82 24.21
N THR A 79 1.07 23.12 25.11
CA THR A 79 1.88 22.10 25.81
C THR A 79 1.01 21.10 26.58
N GLN A 80 -0.13 21.56 27.12
CA GLN A 80 -1.10 20.72 27.80
C GLN A 80 -1.75 19.69 26.86
N SER A 81 -2.23 20.13 25.70
CA SER A 81 -2.83 19.23 24.69
C SER A 81 -1.82 18.21 24.16
N LYS A 82 -0.57 18.63 23.94
CA LYS A 82 0.52 17.72 23.54
C LYS A 82 0.79 16.64 24.59
N PHE A 83 0.80 17.01 25.86
CA PHE A 83 0.99 16.06 26.96
C PHE A 83 -0.18 15.07 27.05
N GLN A 84 -1.42 15.53 26.85
CA GLN A 84 -2.60 14.67 26.80
C GLN A 84 -2.53 13.66 25.65
N ILE A 85 -2.13 14.09 24.44
CA ILE A 85 -1.91 13.19 23.30
C ILE A 85 -0.84 12.13 23.62
N PHE A 86 0.25 12.52 24.28
CA PHE A 86 1.34 11.62 24.65
C PHE A 86 0.90 10.57 25.69
N LEU A 87 0.04 10.95 26.64
CA LEU A 87 -0.46 10.06 27.68
C LEU A 87 -1.68 9.22 27.26
N GLU A 88 -2.30 9.49 26.11
CA GLU A 88 -3.48 8.77 25.61
C GLU A 88 -3.36 7.23 25.62
N PRO A 89 -2.23 6.62 25.21
CA PRO A 89 -2.05 5.17 25.31
C PRO A 89 -2.15 4.58 26.72
N PHE A 90 -1.92 5.39 27.76
CA PHE A 90 -1.82 4.94 29.15
C PHE A 90 -3.03 5.35 30.00
N MET A 91 -3.71 6.44 29.63
CA MET A 91 -4.85 6.96 30.38
C MET A 91 -6.13 6.13 30.21
N TRP A 92 -6.28 5.44 29.08
CA TRP A 92 -7.49 4.67 28.76
C TRP A 92 -7.24 3.16 28.79
N LYS A 93 -7.21 2.58 30.01
CA LYS A 93 -7.33 1.13 30.22
C LYS A 93 -8.80 0.75 30.43
N LYS A 94 -9.23 -0.33 29.73
CA LYS A 94 -10.57 -0.98 29.76
C LYS A 94 -11.47 -0.48 30.90
N ARG A 95 -12.43 0.40 30.56
CA ARG A 95 -13.50 0.80 31.48
C ARG A 95 -14.38 -0.41 31.81
N ASN A 96 -14.67 -0.59 33.09
CA ASN A 96 -15.62 -1.58 33.59
C ASN A 96 -17.02 -1.36 33.00
N SER A 97 -17.68 -2.47 32.70
CA SER A 97 -18.88 -2.69 31.90
C SER A 97 -20.21 -2.12 32.44
N LYS A 98 -20.21 -0.97 33.12
CA LYS A 98 -21.42 -0.38 33.75
C LYS A 98 -21.99 0.87 33.06
N ILE A 99 -21.47 1.29 31.90
CA ILE A 99 -21.97 2.45 31.12
C ILE A 99 -22.16 2.06 29.64
N ALA A 100 -22.70 0.86 29.39
CA ALA A 100 -22.80 0.33 28.02
C ALA A 100 -23.97 0.91 27.20
N ASP A 101 -24.99 1.52 27.83
CA ASP A 101 -26.13 2.09 27.10
C ASP A 101 -25.85 3.48 26.50
N ASP A 102 -24.99 4.29 27.14
CA ASP A 102 -24.74 5.69 26.73
C ASP A 102 -23.69 5.82 25.60
N GLN A 103 -22.95 4.75 25.29
CA GLN A 103 -21.89 4.79 24.27
C GLN A 103 -22.42 4.81 22.83
N THR A 104 -23.68 4.42 22.57
CA THR A 104 -24.20 4.37 21.19
C THR A 104 -24.46 5.74 20.56
N GLN A 105 -24.48 6.81 21.36
CA GLN A 105 -24.84 8.16 20.94
C GLN A 105 -23.70 9.20 21.06
N GLU A 106 -22.47 8.76 21.30
CA GLU A 106 -21.33 9.67 21.47
C GLU A 106 -21.10 10.54 20.22
N SER A 107 -20.94 11.85 20.43
CA SER A 107 -20.62 12.80 19.36
C SER A 107 -19.15 12.68 18.95
N VAL A 108 -18.81 13.08 17.72
CA VAL A 108 -17.41 13.18 17.29
C VAL A 108 -16.64 14.14 18.21
N GLY A 109 -17.24 15.29 18.53
CA GLY A 109 -16.66 16.27 19.46
C GLY A 109 -16.37 15.67 20.83
N GLY A 110 -17.35 15.00 21.44
CA GLY A 110 -17.21 14.33 22.74
C GLY A 110 -16.09 13.29 22.74
N PHE A 111 -16.02 12.43 21.71
CA PHE A 111 -14.98 11.41 21.57
C PHE A 111 -13.58 12.03 21.49
N PHE A 112 -13.37 12.98 20.58
CA PHE A 112 -12.03 13.57 20.41
C PHE A 112 -11.65 14.48 21.58
N GLN A 113 -12.62 15.17 22.20
CA GLN A 113 -12.38 16.00 23.38
C GLN A 113 -11.88 15.17 24.55
N ARG A 114 -12.51 14.01 24.82
CA ARG A 114 -12.05 13.17 25.93
C ARG A 114 -10.68 12.57 25.66
N HIS A 115 -10.39 12.11 24.44
CA HIS A 115 -9.09 11.49 24.13
C HIS A 115 -7.93 12.49 24.03
N PHE A 116 -8.16 13.63 23.36
CA PHE A 116 -7.08 14.51 22.90
C PHE A 116 -7.22 15.96 23.36
N GLY A 117 -8.32 16.31 24.02
CA GLY A 117 -8.56 17.64 24.55
C GLY A 117 -9.35 18.56 23.61
N LYS A 118 -9.85 19.65 24.17
CA LYS A 118 -10.74 20.60 23.46
C LYS A 118 -10.03 21.31 22.30
N GLU A 119 -8.76 21.66 22.45
CA GLU A 119 -7.99 22.35 21.40
C GLU A 119 -7.84 21.51 20.13
N VAL A 120 -7.70 20.19 20.27
CA VAL A 120 -7.69 19.26 19.13
C VAL A 120 -9.05 19.23 18.44
N VAL A 121 -10.14 19.27 19.21
CA VAL A 121 -11.48 19.38 18.62
C VAL A 121 -11.63 20.69 17.86
N ASP A 122 -11.33 21.81 18.51
CA ASP A 122 -11.59 23.15 17.97
C ASP A 122 -10.73 23.47 16.73
N TYR A 123 -9.45 23.06 16.69
CA TYR A 123 -8.51 23.46 15.62
C TYR A 123 -8.08 22.35 14.66
N LEU A 124 -8.41 21.08 14.92
CA LEU A 124 -8.10 19.97 14.01
C LEU A 124 -9.35 19.25 13.52
N ILE A 125 -10.22 18.82 14.43
CA ILE A 125 -11.39 18.00 14.07
C ILE A 125 -12.52 18.84 13.50
N ASP A 126 -12.83 19.98 14.12
CA ASP A 126 -13.90 20.87 13.70
C ASP A 126 -13.65 21.48 12.31
N PRO A 127 -12.47 22.02 11.97
CA PRO A 127 -12.19 22.48 10.61
C PRO A 127 -12.23 21.33 9.58
N PHE A 128 -11.75 20.14 9.96
CA PHE A 128 -11.81 18.95 9.11
C PHE A 128 -13.26 18.56 8.79
N LEU A 129 -14.15 18.54 9.78
CA LEU A 129 -15.57 18.24 9.58
C LEU A 129 -16.31 19.34 8.82
N GLY A 130 -15.98 20.61 9.09
CA GLY A 130 -16.45 21.75 8.30
C GLY A 130 -16.09 21.61 6.82
N GLY A 131 -14.86 21.19 6.51
CA GLY A 131 -14.38 20.99 5.13
C GLY A 131 -14.88 19.72 4.44
N THR A 132 -15.26 18.68 5.18
CA THR A 132 -15.64 17.37 4.60
C THR A 132 -17.14 17.13 4.53
N SER A 133 -17.90 17.60 5.51
CA SER A 133 -19.35 17.39 5.59
C SER A 133 -20.15 18.66 5.89
N ALA A 134 -19.49 19.81 6.05
CA ALA A 134 -20.10 21.07 6.51
C ALA A 134 -20.83 20.95 7.86
N ALA A 135 -20.45 19.95 8.67
CA ALA A 135 -21.06 19.66 9.96
C ALA A 135 -20.16 20.10 11.10
N ASP A 136 -20.74 20.34 12.28
CA ASP A 136 -20.00 20.53 13.52
C ASP A 136 -19.73 19.18 14.21
N PRO A 137 -18.68 19.08 15.05
CA PRO A 137 -18.36 17.85 15.79
C PRO A 137 -19.44 17.36 16.74
N GLU A 138 -20.30 18.24 17.27
CA GLU A 138 -21.25 17.86 18.32
C GLU A 138 -22.53 17.23 17.79
N SER A 139 -22.88 17.54 16.55
CA SER A 139 -24.05 16.99 15.87
C SER A 139 -23.81 15.63 15.22
N LEU A 140 -22.56 15.24 14.97
CA LEU A 140 -22.21 13.99 14.29
C LEU A 140 -22.02 12.80 15.26
N SER A 141 -22.54 11.62 14.91
CA SER A 141 -22.27 10.35 15.59
C SER A 141 -20.86 9.86 15.29
N MET A 142 -20.10 9.55 16.34
CA MET A 142 -18.74 9.03 16.22
C MET A 142 -18.70 7.67 15.51
N GLN A 143 -19.60 6.75 15.91
CA GLN A 143 -19.69 5.40 15.35
C GLN A 143 -19.87 5.40 13.83
N HIS A 144 -20.71 6.30 13.30
CA HIS A 144 -21.07 6.33 11.89
C HIS A 144 -20.13 7.22 11.06
N SER A 145 -19.58 8.28 11.66
CA SER A 145 -18.65 9.19 10.97
C SER A 145 -17.23 8.62 10.90
N PHE A 146 -16.76 7.97 11.97
CA PHE A 146 -15.42 7.38 12.07
C PHE A 146 -15.47 5.92 12.59
N PRO A 147 -16.09 4.99 11.84
CA PRO A 147 -16.26 3.60 12.27
C PRO A 147 -14.93 2.89 12.54
N GLU A 148 -13.87 3.22 11.79
CA GLU A 148 -12.54 2.63 12.00
C GLU A 148 -11.95 3.02 13.37
N LEU A 149 -12.03 4.29 13.76
CA LEU A 149 -11.54 4.75 15.06
C LEU A 149 -12.40 4.22 16.21
N TRP A 150 -13.72 4.16 16.01
CA TRP A 150 -14.66 3.56 16.95
C TRP A 150 -14.33 2.09 17.23
N THR A 151 -14.06 1.31 16.18
CA THR A 151 -13.66 -0.11 16.34
C THR A 151 -12.30 -0.28 16.99
N LEU A 152 -11.34 0.63 16.71
CA LEU A 152 -10.03 0.61 17.35
C LEU A 152 -10.13 0.87 18.85
N GLU A 153 -10.91 1.87 19.26
CA GLU A 153 -11.14 2.14 20.68
C GLU A 153 -11.85 0.95 21.36
N ASN A 154 -12.93 0.43 20.78
CA ASN A 154 -13.65 -0.72 21.35
C ASN A 154 -12.75 -1.96 21.51
N ARG A 155 -11.76 -2.12 20.62
CA ARG A 155 -10.83 -3.26 20.66
C ARG A 155 -9.66 -3.06 21.62
N PHE A 156 -9.08 -1.85 21.67
CA PHE A 156 -7.80 -1.59 22.34
C PHE A 156 -7.89 -0.64 23.54
N GLY A 157 -9.04 0.01 23.75
CA GLY A 157 -9.28 1.01 24.79
C GLY A 157 -8.69 2.40 24.49
N SER A 158 -7.61 2.47 23.72
CA SER A 158 -6.94 3.71 23.30
C SER A 158 -6.82 3.77 21.78
N VAL A 159 -6.96 4.99 21.24
CA VAL A 159 -6.86 5.25 19.81
C VAL A 159 -5.40 5.18 19.34
N VAL A 160 -4.48 5.85 20.04
CA VAL A 160 -3.05 5.85 19.67
C VAL A 160 -2.45 4.48 19.91
N GLY A 161 -2.78 3.83 21.04
CA GLY A 161 -2.40 2.46 21.35
C GLY A 161 -2.89 1.47 20.31
N GLY A 162 -4.16 1.58 19.88
CA GLY A 162 -4.74 0.74 18.83
C GLY A 162 -4.10 0.94 17.45
N LEU A 163 -3.76 2.19 17.09
CA LEU A 163 -3.04 2.49 15.84
C LEU A 163 -1.60 1.94 15.84
N ILE A 164 -0.89 2.01 16.97
CA ILE A 164 0.46 1.46 17.12
C ILE A 164 0.40 -0.07 17.05
N GLN A 165 -0.51 -0.70 17.79
CA GLN A 165 -0.66 -2.16 17.79
C GLN A 165 -1.09 -2.69 16.42
N SER A 166 -2.08 -2.08 15.76
CA SER A 166 -2.51 -2.51 14.41
C SER A 166 -1.39 -2.41 13.36
N LYS A 167 -0.51 -1.41 13.45
CA LYS A 167 0.70 -1.30 12.60
C LYS A 167 1.78 -2.33 12.95
N LEU A 168 1.96 -2.66 14.23
CA LEU A 168 2.90 -3.69 14.69
C LEU A 168 2.43 -5.10 14.27
N PHE A 169 1.14 -5.41 14.42
CA PHE A 169 0.55 -6.68 14.00
C PHE A 169 0.52 -6.81 12.47
N SER A 170 0.22 -5.72 11.72
CA SER A 170 0.32 -5.71 10.25
C SER A 170 1.75 -5.88 9.72
N LYS A 171 2.78 -5.68 10.55
CA LYS A 171 4.18 -6.01 10.21
C LYS A 171 4.49 -7.50 10.43
N LYS A 172 3.80 -8.19 11.35
CA LYS A 172 3.92 -9.64 11.57
C LYS A 172 3.09 -10.48 10.59
N ASP A 173 1.95 -9.97 10.12
CA ASP A 173 1.06 -10.69 9.18
C ASP A 173 1.43 -10.52 7.69
N LYS A 174 2.58 -9.93 7.36
CA LYS A 174 3.09 -9.88 5.98
C LYS A 174 3.74 -11.18 5.49
N SER A 175 3.77 -12.23 6.31
CA SER A 175 4.21 -13.56 5.92
C SER A 175 3.09 -14.60 6.10
N GLY A 176 2.03 -14.49 5.30
CA GLY A 176 1.12 -15.62 5.04
C GLY A 176 -0.37 -15.29 5.12
N GLY A 177 -1.02 -15.13 3.96
CA GLY A 177 -2.48 -15.17 3.85
C GLY A 177 -3.06 -14.29 2.74
N THR A 178 -3.38 -14.92 1.60
CA THR A 178 -4.37 -14.51 0.57
C THR A 178 -4.46 -13.03 0.18
N LYS A 179 -3.64 -12.64 -0.81
CA LYS A 179 -3.85 -11.45 -1.64
C LYS A 179 -5.03 -11.67 -2.59
N GLY A 180 -6.25 -11.36 -2.15
CA GLY A 180 -7.23 -10.78 -3.06
C GLY A 180 -6.83 -9.32 -3.26
N SER A 181 -5.91 -9.04 -4.19
CA SER A 181 -5.46 -7.67 -4.43
C SER A 181 -5.21 -7.43 -5.91
N VAL A 182 -6.04 -6.57 -6.50
CA VAL A 182 -5.62 -5.70 -7.60
C VAL A 182 -4.38 -4.95 -7.10
N GLU A 183 -3.19 -5.36 -7.55
CA GLU A 183 -1.93 -4.68 -7.24
C GLU A 183 -1.90 -3.32 -7.95
N LYS A 184 -2.56 -2.32 -7.35
CA LYS A 184 -2.27 -0.93 -7.68
C LYS A 184 -0.83 -0.64 -7.23
N LYS A 185 0.08 -0.49 -8.21
CA LYS A 185 1.36 0.23 -8.07
C LYS A 185 1.12 1.40 -7.10
N LYS A 186 1.97 1.60 -6.09
CA LYS A 186 1.86 2.75 -5.16
C LYS A 186 2.09 4.05 -5.93
N ARG A 187 1.07 4.51 -6.64
CA ARG A 187 0.89 5.87 -7.13
C ARG A 187 0.85 6.82 -5.92
N PRO A 188 1.21 8.11 -6.07
CA PRO A 188 1.13 9.07 -4.98
C PRO A 188 -0.28 9.05 -4.39
N ARG A 189 -0.36 8.85 -3.07
CA ARG A 189 -1.62 8.80 -2.30
C ARG A 189 -2.15 10.22 -2.04
N GLY A 190 -2.39 10.99 -3.10
CA GLY A 190 -2.97 12.33 -3.04
C GLY A 190 -4.40 12.38 -3.58
N SER A 191 -5.19 13.36 -3.15
CA SER A 191 -6.44 13.73 -3.82
C SER A 191 -6.13 14.26 -5.23
N PHE A 192 -7.05 14.07 -6.18
CA PHE A 192 -6.90 14.51 -7.56
C PHE A 192 -8.24 14.99 -8.12
N SER A 193 -8.19 15.69 -9.24
CA SER A 193 -9.33 16.07 -10.07
C SER A 193 -9.02 15.69 -11.53
N PHE A 194 -10.01 15.79 -12.41
CA PHE A 194 -9.82 15.61 -13.85
C PHE A 194 -9.70 16.96 -14.54
N GLN A 195 -9.02 16.99 -15.69
CA GLN A 195 -9.03 18.15 -16.57
C GLN A 195 -10.49 18.48 -16.96
N GLY A 196 -10.91 19.74 -16.76
CA GLY A 196 -12.31 20.14 -16.96
C GLY A 196 -13.20 20.03 -15.71
N GLY A 197 -12.96 19.10 -14.79
CA GLY A 197 -13.72 19.04 -13.53
C GLY A 197 -14.01 17.62 -13.07
N MET A 198 -14.62 17.48 -11.90
CA MET A 198 -15.16 16.18 -11.45
C MET A 198 -16.30 15.69 -12.34
N GLN A 199 -16.95 16.59 -13.09
CA GLN A 199 -17.99 16.28 -14.06
C GLN A 199 -17.50 15.30 -15.14
N THR A 200 -16.22 15.38 -15.53
CA THR A 200 -15.59 14.48 -16.50
C THR A 200 -15.72 13.01 -16.13
N LEU A 201 -15.71 12.67 -14.84
CA LEU A 201 -15.93 11.29 -14.39
C LEU A 201 -17.34 10.82 -14.73
N ALA A 202 -18.35 11.63 -14.41
CA ALA A 202 -19.74 11.30 -14.69
C ALA A 202 -20.00 11.26 -16.19
N ASP A 203 -19.49 12.24 -16.95
CA ASP A 203 -19.66 12.27 -18.41
C ASP A 203 -19.03 11.04 -19.08
N THR A 204 -17.88 10.58 -18.57
CA THR A 204 -17.22 9.37 -19.08
C THR A 204 -18.06 8.13 -18.81
N LEU A 205 -18.64 8.01 -17.61
CA LEU A 205 -19.54 6.89 -17.29
C LEU A 205 -20.84 6.96 -18.10
N CYS A 206 -21.35 8.15 -18.40
CA CYS A 206 -22.56 8.33 -19.20
C CYS A 206 -22.34 7.98 -20.68
N LYS A 207 -21.14 8.16 -21.22
CA LYS A 207 -20.82 7.77 -22.61
C LYS A 207 -20.94 6.26 -22.87
N GLU A 208 -20.83 5.46 -21.81
CA GLU A 208 -21.01 4.01 -21.87
C GLU A 208 -22.48 3.59 -21.80
N LEU A 209 -23.41 4.54 -21.59
CA LEU A 209 -24.85 4.32 -21.54
C LEU A 209 -25.50 4.86 -22.82
N ASP A 210 -26.38 4.07 -23.42
CA ASP A 210 -27.14 4.48 -24.60
C ASP A 210 -28.27 5.45 -24.22
N LYS A 211 -28.78 6.21 -25.20
CA LYS A 211 -29.82 7.22 -24.95
C LYS A 211 -31.12 6.65 -24.36
N ASP A 212 -31.45 5.40 -24.70
CA ASP A 212 -32.63 4.72 -24.19
C ASP A 212 -32.41 4.14 -22.77
N GLU A 213 -31.15 3.95 -22.38
CA GLU A 213 -30.74 3.48 -21.05
C GLU A 213 -30.70 4.61 -20.02
N LEU A 214 -30.33 5.84 -20.42
CA LEU A 214 -30.27 7.01 -19.52
C LEU A 214 -31.46 7.96 -19.73
N LYS A 215 -32.45 7.86 -18.84
CA LYS A 215 -33.67 8.68 -18.86
C LYS A 215 -33.52 9.90 -17.96
N LEU A 216 -33.16 11.03 -18.55
CA LEU A 216 -33.08 12.33 -17.87
C LEU A 216 -34.48 12.92 -17.64
N SER A 217 -34.60 13.85 -16.68
CA SER A 217 -35.87 14.50 -16.31
C SER A 217 -37.03 13.54 -16.04
N SER A 218 -36.73 12.35 -15.53
CA SER A 218 -37.67 11.25 -15.34
C SER A 218 -37.74 10.91 -13.85
N LYS A 219 -38.58 11.63 -13.10
CA LYS A 219 -38.76 11.42 -11.66
C LYS A 219 -39.60 10.17 -11.42
N ILE A 220 -39.10 9.26 -10.61
CA ILE A 220 -39.84 8.07 -10.17
C ILE A 220 -40.88 8.47 -9.13
N LEU A 221 -42.13 8.05 -9.35
CA LEU A 221 -43.26 8.34 -8.46
C LEU A 221 -43.64 7.14 -7.61
N SER A 222 -43.76 5.96 -8.24
CA SER A 222 -44.14 4.73 -7.54
C SER A 222 -43.34 3.51 -8.00
N LEU A 223 -43.18 2.58 -7.06
CA LEU A 223 -42.59 1.26 -7.27
C LEU A 223 -43.60 0.21 -6.80
N SER A 224 -43.91 -0.77 -7.64
CA SER A 224 -44.72 -1.92 -7.23
C SER A 224 -43.90 -3.19 -7.32
N TYR A 225 -43.87 -3.95 -6.23
CA TYR A 225 -43.34 -5.30 -6.22
C TYR A 225 -44.51 -6.28 -6.27
N ASP A 226 -44.64 -7.01 -7.37
CA ASP A 226 -45.63 -8.08 -7.52
C ASP A 226 -44.93 -9.39 -7.87
N HIS A 227 -45.17 -10.40 -7.04
CA HIS A 227 -44.57 -11.72 -7.24
C HIS A 227 -45.59 -12.61 -7.94
N ASN A 228 -45.72 -12.47 -9.25
CA ASN A 228 -46.59 -13.33 -10.03
C ASN A 228 -45.96 -14.72 -10.19
N VAL A 229 -46.62 -15.76 -9.64
CA VAL A 229 -46.20 -17.17 -9.74
C VAL A 229 -46.06 -17.64 -11.21
N LYS A 230 -46.62 -16.89 -12.17
CA LYS A 230 -46.62 -17.22 -13.61
C LYS A 230 -45.50 -16.56 -14.44
N SER A 231 -44.78 -15.54 -13.93
CA SER A 231 -43.66 -14.92 -14.67
C SER A 231 -42.41 -14.82 -13.79
N LEU A 232 -41.33 -15.46 -14.23
CA LEU A 232 -40.03 -15.53 -13.52
C LEU A 232 -39.14 -14.29 -13.72
N THR A 233 -39.61 -13.29 -14.47
CA THR A 233 -38.92 -12.03 -14.79
C THR A 233 -39.91 -10.87 -14.64
N GLY A 234 -39.44 -9.71 -14.18
CA GLY A 234 -40.25 -8.48 -14.12
C GLY A 234 -41.02 -8.25 -12.81
N ASN A 235 -40.47 -8.68 -11.68
CA ASN A 235 -41.12 -8.60 -10.35
C ASN A 235 -41.37 -7.16 -9.84
N TRP A 236 -40.69 -6.17 -10.43
CA TRP A 236 -40.86 -4.77 -10.09
C TRP A 236 -41.45 -4.01 -11.28
N THR A 237 -42.49 -3.20 -11.03
CA THR A 237 -42.98 -2.21 -11.99
C THR A 237 -42.68 -0.81 -11.51
N VAL A 238 -42.08 -0.01 -12.37
CA VAL A 238 -41.63 1.36 -12.08
C VAL A 238 -42.52 2.34 -12.81
N SER A 239 -43.06 3.34 -12.10
CA SER A 239 -43.76 4.47 -12.72
C SER A 239 -42.89 5.73 -12.65
N SER A 240 -42.73 6.40 -13.79
CA SER A 240 -41.99 7.66 -13.90
C SER A 240 -42.84 8.74 -14.54
N ALA A 241 -42.71 9.97 -14.07
CA ALA A 241 -43.24 11.16 -14.76
C ALA A 241 -42.12 11.84 -15.56
N THR A 242 -42.41 12.16 -16.82
CA THR A 242 -41.56 13.01 -17.65
C THR A 242 -42.19 14.39 -17.77
N ASN A 243 -41.38 15.44 -17.97
CA ASN A 243 -41.90 16.80 -18.15
C ASN A 243 -42.74 16.98 -19.44
N SER A 244 -42.68 16.03 -20.38
CA SER A 244 -43.35 16.11 -21.69
C SER A 244 -44.62 15.25 -21.82
N ASP A 245 -44.81 14.20 -21.01
CA ASP A 245 -45.98 13.32 -21.07
C ASP A 245 -46.60 13.07 -19.68
N LYS A 246 -47.90 13.34 -19.54
CA LYS A 246 -48.71 13.02 -18.34
C LYS A 246 -49.08 11.53 -18.21
N ASN A 247 -48.74 10.71 -19.21
CA ASN A 247 -49.00 9.28 -19.17
C ASN A 247 -47.85 8.55 -18.46
N SER A 248 -48.18 7.83 -17.39
CA SER A 248 -47.25 6.99 -16.64
C SER A 248 -46.83 5.77 -17.48
N HIS A 249 -45.59 5.76 -17.95
CA HIS A 249 -45.02 4.56 -18.56
C HIS A 249 -44.58 3.60 -17.46
N GLY A 250 -45.22 2.44 -17.37
CA GLY A 250 -44.82 1.35 -16.48
C GLY A 250 -43.67 0.54 -17.09
N LEU A 251 -42.50 0.54 -16.45
CA LEU A 251 -41.36 -0.30 -16.84
C LEU A 251 -41.24 -1.51 -15.90
N SER A 252 -41.19 -2.72 -16.44
CA SER A 252 -41.00 -3.95 -15.66
C SER A 252 -39.52 -4.31 -15.57
N VAL A 253 -39.02 -4.56 -14.35
CA VAL A 253 -37.61 -4.85 -14.04
C VAL A 253 -37.48 -5.96 -12.98
N ASP A 254 -36.30 -6.59 -12.92
CA ASP A 254 -36.03 -7.72 -12.03
C ASP A 254 -35.45 -7.29 -10.67
N ALA A 255 -34.74 -6.17 -10.65
CA ALA A 255 -34.12 -5.60 -9.45
C ALA A 255 -34.07 -4.08 -9.52
N VAL A 256 -34.02 -3.44 -8.35
CA VAL A 256 -34.00 -1.98 -8.18
C VAL A 256 -32.80 -1.59 -7.32
N ILE A 257 -31.92 -0.74 -7.86
CA ILE A 257 -30.88 -0.05 -7.09
C ILE A 257 -31.35 1.38 -6.82
N MET A 258 -31.65 1.65 -5.55
CA MET A 258 -32.05 2.97 -5.08
C MET A 258 -30.86 3.75 -4.56
N THR A 259 -30.51 4.86 -5.21
CA THR A 259 -29.42 5.74 -4.78
C THR A 259 -29.89 7.14 -4.43
N ALA A 260 -31.16 7.48 -4.65
CA ALA A 260 -31.73 8.76 -4.26
C ALA A 260 -31.66 8.96 -2.73
N PRO A 261 -31.56 10.21 -2.23
CA PRO A 261 -31.60 10.50 -0.81
C PRO A 261 -32.85 9.95 -0.12
N LEU A 262 -32.74 9.55 1.16
CA LEU A 262 -33.87 8.94 1.88
C LEU A 262 -35.10 9.85 1.98
N CYS A 263 -34.93 11.17 1.98
CA CYS A 263 -36.08 12.07 1.97
C CYS A 263 -36.93 11.92 0.70
N ASN A 264 -36.31 11.58 -0.44
CA ASN A 264 -37.02 11.34 -1.69
C ASN A 264 -37.64 9.96 -1.72
N VAL A 265 -36.97 8.96 -1.15
CA VAL A 265 -37.54 7.62 -1.01
C VAL A 265 -38.84 7.67 -0.20
N LYS A 266 -38.88 8.49 0.86
CA LYS A 266 -40.07 8.69 1.70
C LYS A 266 -41.25 9.36 0.95
N GLU A 267 -40.98 10.11 -0.11
CA GLU A 267 -42.00 10.72 -0.99
C GLU A 267 -42.57 9.72 -2.02
N MET A 268 -41.96 8.54 -2.20
CA MET A 268 -42.39 7.56 -3.19
C MET A 268 -43.52 6.67 -2.66
N GLU A 269 -44.44 6.29 -3.56
CA GLU A 269 -45.43 5.27 -3.28
C GLU A 269 -44.84 3.89 -3.58
N ILE A 270 -44.56 3.11 -2.54
CA ILE A 270 -44.08 1.73 -2.70
C ILE A 270 -45.20 0.77 -2.35
N THR A 271 -45.52 -0.16 -3.25
CA THR A 271 -46.54 -1.19 -3.04
C THR A 271 -45.91 -2.58 -3.10
N LYS A 272 -46.42 -3.50 -2.29
CA LYS A 272 -46.01 -4.91 -2.22
C LYS A 272 -47.26 -5.77 -2.35
N ARG A 273 -47.36 -6.56 -3.42
CA ARG A 273 -48.52 -7.43 -3.72
C ARG A 273 -49.85 -6.67 -3.68
N GLY A 274 -49.90 -5.50 -4.32
CA GLY A 274 -51.09 -4.65 -4.37
C GLY A 274 -51.44 -3.88 -3.09
N THR A 275 -50.69 -4.06 -2.00
CA THR A 275 -50.86 -3.31 -0.74
C THR A 275 -49.78 -2.25 -0.57
N LEU A 276 -50.12 -1.09 -0.02
CA LEU A 276 -49.15 -0.02 0.25
C LEU A 276 -48.14 -0.50 1.30
N PHE A 277 -46.85 -0.38 0.99
CA PHE A 277 -45.76 -0.64 1.92
C PHE A 277 -45.44 0.66 2.69
N PRO A 278 -45.84 0.77 3.97
CA PRO A 278 -45.72 2.02 4.69
C PRO A 278 -44.25 2.36 4.96
N LEU A 279 -43.82 3.57 4.58
CA LEU A 279 -42.47 4.10 4.80
C LEU A 279 -42.36 4.94 6.09
N ASN A 280 -43.32 4.82 6.99
CA ASN A 280 -43.38 5.58 8.25
C ASN A 280 -42.23 5.24 9.21
N PHE A 281 -41.67 4.03 9.12
CA PHE A 281 -40.51 3.59 9.92
C PHE A 281 -39.20 4.26 9.48
N LEU A 282 -39.14 4.90 8.29
CA LEU A 282 -37.96 5.65 7.86
C LEU A 282 -37.83 6.94 8.69
N PRO A 283 -36.75 7.08 9.50
CA PRO A 283 -36.54 8.28 10.30
C PRO A 283 -36.36 9.53 9.43
N GLU A 284 -36.71 10.69 9.97
CA GLU A 284 -36.44 11.95 9.31
C GLU A 284 -34.95 12.28 9.40
N VAL A 285 -34.29 12.39 8.23
CA VAL A 285 -32.87 12.72 8.14
C VAL A 285 -32.73 14.22 7.88
N THR A 286 -32.01 14.92 8.76
CA THR A 286 -31.62 16.31 8.56
C THR A 286 -30.55 16.41 7.48
N TYR A 287 -30.68 17.40 6.59
CA TYR A 287 -29.68 17.70 5.57
C TYR A 287 -29.06 19.07 5.82
N LEU A 288 -27.79 19.19 5.47
CA LEU A 288 -27.04 20.43 5.64
C LEU A 288 -27.10 21.25 4.34
N PRO A 289 -27.54 22.52 4.41
CA PRO A 289 -27.51 23.40 3.26
C PRO A 289 -26.09 23.93 3.06
N LEU A 290 -25.69 24.06 1.80
CA LEU A 290 -24.37 24.54 1.42
C LEU A 290 -24.50 25.43 0.19
N THR A 291 -23.74 26.51 0.16
CA THR A 291 -23.51 27.30 -1.05
C THR A 291 -22.02 27.36 -1.33
N VAL A 292 -21.66 27.07 -2.58
CA VAL A 292 -20.31 27.23 -3.10
C VAL A 292 -20.28 28.52 -3.87
N VAL A 293 -19.41 29.43 -3.44
CA VAL A 293 -19.17 30.71 -4.08
C VAL A 293 -17.82 30.63 -4.77
N ILE A 294 -17.81 30.97 -6.05
CA ILE A 294 -16.60 31.04 -6.88
C ILE A 294 -16.29 32.52 -7.06
N THR A 295 -15.10 32.94 -6.66
CA THR A 295 -14.64 34.33 -6.82
C THR A 295 -13.29 34.35 -7.54
N THR A 296 -13.04 35.42 -8.30
CA THR A 296 -11.71 35.71 -8.84
C THR A 296 -11.21 37.06 -8.38
N PHE A 297 -9.92 37.15 -8.10
CA PHE A 297 -9.21 38.39 -7.82
C PHE A 297 -7.94 38.44 -8.66
N LYS A 298 -7.59 39.60 -9.20
CA LYS A 298 -6.25 39.80 -9.75
C LYS A 298 -5.18 39.51 -8.71
N LYS A 299 -4.08 38.87 -9.14
CA LYS A 299 -2.95 38.54 -8.26
C LYS A 299 -2.36 39.77 -7.57
N GLU A 300 -2.30 40.90 -8.27
CA GLU A 300 -1.84 42.19 -7.72
C GLU A 300 -2.67 42.70 -6.54
N ASN A 301 -3.94 42.28 -6.45
CA ASN A 301 -4.87 42.69 -5.39
C ASN A 301 -4.86 41.75 -4.18
N VAL A 302 -4.12 40.65 -4.22
CA VAL A 302 -4.01 39.70 -3.10
C VAL A 302 -2.67 39.88 -2.42
N LYS A 303 -2.66 40.61 -1.30
CA LYS A 303 -1.42 41.00 -0.61
C LYS A 303 -0.69 39.86 0.09
N LYS A 304 -1.42 38.82 0.51
CA LYS A 304 -0.88 37.68 1.28
C LYS A 304 -1.32 36.36 0.66
N PRO A 305 -0.82 36.01 -0.54
CA PRO A 305 -1.11 34.71 -1.13
C PRO A 305 -0.49 33.61 -0.26
N LEU A 306 -1.28 32.58 0.06
CA LEU A 306 -0.81 31.41 0.79
C LEU A 306 -0.64 30.24 -0.18
N GLU A 307 0.47 29.51 -0.08
CA GLU A 307 0.65 28.28 -0.85
C GLU A 307 -0.06 27.09 -0.21
N GLY A 308 -0.69 26.24 -1.02
CA GLY A 308 -1.33 25.01 -0.58
C GLY A 308 -2.68 24.78 -1.24
N PHE A 309 -3.45 23.85 -0.66
CA PHE A 309 -4.76 23.46 -1.21
C PHE A 309 -5.86 24.48 -0.89
N GLY A 310 -5.71 25.21 0.21
CA GLY A 310 -6.72 26.13 0.71
C GLY A 310 -6.62 26.34 2.22
N VAL A 311 -7.63 26.99 2.77
CA VAL A 311 -7.78 27.28 4.20
C VAL A 311 -9.11 26.72 4.69
N LEU A 312 -9.09 26.07 5.85
CA LEU A 312 -10.29 25.67 6.59
C LEU A 312 -10.49 26.65 7.74
N VAL A 313 -11.73 27.09 7.96
CA VAL A 313 -12.07 28.04 9.02
C VAL A 313 -12.66 27.26 10.20
N PRO A 314 -12.02 27.24 11.37
CA PRO A 314 -12.61 26.70 12.59
C PRO A 314 -13.89 27.44 13.01
N SER A 315 -14.86 26.76 13.62
CA SER A 315 -16.09 27.39 14.14
C SER A 315 -15.77 28.45 15.18
N VAL A 316 -14.75 28.20 16.00
CA VAL A 316 -14.29 29.11 17.03
C VAL A 316 -13.78 30.44 16.48
N GLU A 317 -13.45 30.54 15.19
CA GLU A 317 -13.03 31.77 14.53
C GLU A 317 -14.21 32.67 14.10
N GLN A 318 -15.46 32.23 14.26
CA GLN A 318 -16.63 33.10 14.06
C GLN A 318 -16.61 34.30 15.01
N LYS A 319 -16.05 34.14 16.22
CA LYS A 319 -15.83 35.24 17.18
C LYS A 319 -14.84 36.28 16.65
N ASN A 320 -13.96 35.88 15.74
CA ASN A 320 -12.94 36.72 15.11
C ASN A 320 -13.41 37.25 13.74
N GLY A 321 -14.69 37.07 13.41
CA GLY A 321 -15.34 37.64 12.23
C GLY A 321 -15.41 36.72 11.00
N LEU A 322 -14.73 35.56 11.00
CA LEU A 322 -14.73 34.63 9.86
C LEU A 322 -16.03 33.83 9.81
N LYS A 323 -16.78 33.93 8.71
CA LYS A 323 -18.14 33.34 8.58
C LYS A 323 -18.23 32.15 7.64
N THR A 324 -17.23 31.96 6.78
CA THR A 324 -17.17 30.85 5.81
C THR A 324 -16.73 29.55 6.47
N LEU A 325 -16.91 28.41 5.79
CA LEU A 325 -16.40 27.11 6.24
C LEU A 325 -14.92 26.90 5.86
N GLY A 326 -14.52 27.50 4.74
CA GLY A 326 -13.20 27.36 4.17
C GLY A 326 -13.19 27.74 2.69
N THR A 327 -11.98 27.93 2.16
CA THR A 327 -11.76 28.30 0.76
C THR A 327 -10.65 27.44 0.15
N LEU A 328 -10.91 26.88 -1.04
CA LEU A 328 -9.90 26.23 -1.87
C LEU A 328 -9.22 27.24 -2.78
N PHE A 329 -7.90 27.07 -2.94
CA PHE A 329 -7.08 27.87 -3.85
C PHE A 329 -7.06 27.21 -5.23
N SER A 330 -8.20 27.27 -5.92
CA SER A 330 -8.49 26.48 -7.12
C SER A 330 -7.49 26.70 -8.25
N SER A 331 -7.05 27.94 -8.51
CA SER A 331 -6.01 28.20 -9.54
C SER A 331 -4.59 27.88 -9.10
N MET A 332 -4.32 27.67 -7.80
CA MET A 332 -3.03 27.16 -7.33
C MET A 332 -2.98 25.64 -7.43
N LEU A 333 -4.08 24.97 -7.09
CA LEU A 333 -4.24 23.52 -7.23
C LEU A 333 -4.26 23.08 -8.70
N PHE A 334 -4.95 23.84 -9.53
CA PHE A 334 -5.21 23.54 -10.93
C PHE A 334 -5.05 24.83 -11.74
N PRO A 335 -3.81 25.18 -12.14
CA PRO A 335 -3.53 26.42 -12.86
C PRO A 335 -4.27 26.58 -14.19
N ASP A 336 -4.76 25.48 -14.77
CA ASP A 336 -5.56 25.47 -16.00
C ASP A 336 -7.00 25.97 -15.81
N ARG A 337 -7.45 26.20 -14.56
CA ARG A 337 -8.83 26.61 -14.22
C ARG A 337 -9.09 28.10 -14.37
N ALA A 338 -8.05 28.92 -14.33
CA ALA A 338 -8.14 30.38 -14.37
C ALA A 338 -6.96 31.00 -15.11
N PRO A 339 -7.10 32.23 -15.62
CA PRO A 339 -5.99 33.01 -16.14
C PRO A 339 -4.83 33.15 -15.14
N ASN A 340 -3.59 33.24 -15.65
CA ASN A 340 -2.38 33.28 -14.82
C ASN A 340 -2.26 34.57 -13.99
N ASP A 341 -2.94 35.64 -14.37
CA ASP A 341 -3.01 36.92 -13.68
C ASP A 341 -4.11 36.96 -12.60
N LEU A 342 -4.92 35.89 -12.48
CA LEU A 342 -6.01 35.79 -11.52
C LEU A 342 -5.78 34.66 -10.50
N HIS A 343 -6.20 34.92 -9.26
CA HIS A 343 -6.49 33.90 -8.29
C HIS A 343 -7.96 33.50 -8.39
N LEU A 344 -8.22 32.18 -8.50
CA LEU A 344 -9.56 31.60 -8.44
C LEU A 344 -9.75 30.94 -7.09
N TYR A 345 -10.77 31.38 -6.36
CA TYR A 345 -11.12 30.87 -5.06
C TYR A 345 -12.48 30.19 -5.09
N THR A 346 -12.57 29.02 -4.45
CA THR A 346 -13.82 28.30 -4.26
C THR A 346 -14.12 28.23 -2.77
N THR A 347 -15.05 29.07 -2.34
CA THR A 347 -15.41 29.25 -0.94
C THR A 347 -16.70 28.52 -0.60
N PHE A 348 -16.69 27.81 0.52
CA PHE A 348 -17.84 27.06 1.01
C PHE A 348 -18.52 27.84 2.13
N VAL A 349 -19.84 28.03 1.99
CA VAL A 349 -20.65 28.84 2.89
C VAL A 349 -21.87 28.04 3.32
N GLY A 350 -22.23 28.08 4.61
CA GLY A 350 -23.40 27.39 5.13
C GLY A 350 -23.05 26.36 6.20
N GLY A 351 -23.56 25.15 6.03
CA GLY A 351 -23.36 24.04 6.96
C GLY A 351 -24.17 24.18 8.25
N THR A 352 -23.86 23.37 9.27
CA THR A 352 -24.57 23.43 10.55
C THR A 352 -24.37 24.78 11.26
N ARG A 353 -23.21 25.40 11.07
CA ARG A 353 -22.80 26.62 11.77
C ARG A 353 -23.58 27.86 11.36
N ASN A 354 -23.99 27.95 10.10
CA ASN A 354 -24.80 29.07 9.62
C ASN A 354 -25.69 28.65 8.45
N LYS A 355 -26.80 27.97 8.75
CA LYS A 355 -27.73 27.42 7.75
C LYS A 355 -28.36 28.50 6.88
N GLU A 356 -28.72 29.64 7.50
CA GLU A 356 -29.38 30.76 6.80
C GLU A 356 -28.46 31.42 5.79
N LEU A 357 -27.16 31.54 6.10
CA LEU A 357 -26.18 32.11 5.18
C LEU A 357 -26.01 31.27 3.90
N ALA A 358 -26.35 29.98 3.92
CA ALA A 358 -26.39 29.20 2.68
C ALA A 358 -27.45 29.70 1.69
N TYR A 359 -28.51 30.35 2.18
CA TYR A 359 -29.62 30.89 1.38
C TYR A 359 -29.53 32.39 1.14
N ALA A 360 -28.46 33.03 1.61
CA ALA A 360 -28.22 34.45 1.46
C ALA A 360 -28.21 34.91 0.00
N SER A 361 -28.48 36.20 -0.20
CA SER A 361 -28.43 36.83 -1.52
C SER A 361 -27.01 36.80 -2.11
N THR A 362 -26.89 36.96 -3.43
CA THR A 362 -25.57 37.00 -4.07
C THR A 362 -24.70 38.12 -3.51
N ASP A 363 -25.29 39.29 -3.20
CA ASP A 363 -24.56 40.44 -2.66
C ASP A 363 -24.09 40.21 -1.23
N GLU A 364 -24.93 39.60 -0.40
CA GLU A 364 -24.56 39.22 0.97
C GLU A 364 -23.45 38.16 0.97
N LEU A 365 -23.58 37.13 0.13
CA LEU A 365 -22.53 36.10 -0.06
C LEU A 365 -21.23 36.72 -0.55
N LYS A 366 -21.30 37.65 -1.50
CA LYS A 366 -20.14 38.40 -2.02
C LYS A 366 -19.45 39.16 -0.90
N GLN A 367 -20.19 39.94 -0.10
CA GLN A 367 -19.63 40.69 1.01
C GLN A 367 -18.97 39.79 2.05
N VAL A 368 -19.62 38.68 2.43
CA VAL A 368 -19.09 37.75 3.42
C VAL A 368 -17.83 37.06 2.91
N VAL A 369 -17.84 36.56 1.67
CA VAL A 369 -16.66 35.90 1.08
C VAL A 369 -15.51 36.88 0.90
N SER A 370 -15.78 38.10 0.42
CA SER A 370 -14.75 39.14 0.28
C SER A 370 -14.17 39.56 1.63
N ALA A 371 -14.99 39.66 2.68
CA ALA A 371 -14.52 39.99 4.03
C ALA A 371 -13.58 38.91 4.59
N ASP A 372 -13.98 37.64 4.50
CA ASP A 372 -13.16 36.51 4.93
C ASP A 372 -11.85 36.43 4.12
N LEU A 373 -11.91 36.57 2.79
CA LEU A 373 -10.71 36.56 1.93
C LEU A 373 -9.78 37.74 2.17
N LYS A 374 -10.33 38.92 2.47
CA LYS A 374 -9.55 40.08 2.88
C LYS A 374 -8.81 39.82 4.18
N GLN A 375 -9.49 39.24 5.17
CA GLN A 375 -8.89 38.92 6.46
C GLN A 375 -7.84 37.80 6.36
N LEU A 376 -8.10 36.76 5.56
CA LEU A 376 -7.23 35.59 5.42
C LEU A 376 -6.04 35.82 4.49
N LEU A 377 -6.28 36.43 3.31
CA LEU A 377 -5.31 36.52 2.22
C LEU A 377 -4.93 37.96 1.86
N GLY A 378 -5.51 38.96 2.54
CA GLY A 378 -5.29 40.36 2.16
C GLY A 378 -5.83 40.68 0.77
N ALA A 379 -6.91 40.03 0.34
CA ALA A 379 -7.59 40.34 -0.92
C ALA A 379 -8.27 41.72 -0.84
N GLU A 380 -7.85 42.65 -1.69
CA GLU A 380 -8.37 44.01 -1.77
C GLU A 380 -9.28 44.21 -2.99
N GLY A 381 -10.25 45.12 -2.85
CA GLY A 381 -11.25 45.39 -3.88
C GLY A 381 -12.37 44.35 -3.92
N GLU A 382 -13.17 44.43 -4.99
CA GLU A 382 -14.26 43.51 -5.25
C GLU A 382 -13.82 42.38 -6.19
N PRO A 383 -14.38 41.17 -6.09
CA PRO A 383 -14.11 40.09 -7.04
C PRO A 383 -14.44 40.50 -8.47
N ASP A 384 -13.51 40.22 -9.41
CA ASP A 384 -13.70 40.48 -10.85
C ASP A 384 -14.82 39.60 -11.43
N PHE A 385 -15.00 38.42 -10.85
CA PHE A 385 -16.05 37.47 -11.21
C PHE A 385 -16.62 36.84 -9.94
N ILE A 386 -17.93 36.62 -9.94
CA ILE A 386 -18.61 35.84 -8.91
C ILE A 386 -19.62 34.89 -9.55
N ASN A 387 -19.62 33.64 -9.08
CA ASN A 387 -20.67 32.67 -9.39
C ASN A 387 -21.04 31.90 -8.13
N ARG A 388 -22.27 31.38 -8.05
CA ARG A 388 -22.71 30.61 -6.89
C ARG A 388 -23.56 29.41 -7.28
N PHE A 389 -23.43 28.36 -6.48
CA PHE A 389 -24.25 27.16 -6.55
C PHE A 389 -24.77 26.85 -5.16
N THR A 390 -26.09 26.71 -5.02
CA THR A 390 -26.74 26.47 -3.72
C THR A 390 -27.40 25.11 -3.70
N TRP A 391 -27.05 24.31 -2.69
CA TRP A 391 -27.65 23.01 -2.42
C TRP A 391 -28.41 23.08 -1.10
N LYS A 392 -29.74 23.03 -1.19
CA LYS A 392 -30.62 22.99 0.00
C LYS A 392 -30.38 21.74 0.86
N LYS A 393 -29.99 20.63 0.23
CA LYS A 393 -29.75 19.32 0.84
C LYS A 393 -28.41 18.76 0.33
N ALA A 394 -27.29 19.34 0.74
CA ALA A 394 -25.96 18.97 0.23
C ALA A 394 -25.49 17.62 0.79
N PHE A 395 -25.47 17.50 2.12
CA PHE A 395 -25.04 16.29 2.81
C PHE A 395 -26.09 15.84 3.83
N PRO A 396 -26.39 14.53 3.94
CA PRO A 396 -27.15 14.01 5.07
C PRO A 396 -26.31 14.12 6.34
N LEU A 397 -26.91 14.60 7.41
CA LEU A 397 -26.27 14.69 8.72
C LEU A 397 -26.32 13.32 9.40
N TYR A 398 -25.14 12.75 9.69
CA TYR A 398 -25.02 11.50 10.45
C TYR A 398 -25.22 11.80 11.95
N GLY A 399 -26.46 12.11 12.34
CA GLY A 399 -26.81 12.52 13.70
C GLY A 399 -26.54 11.45 14.77
N ARG A 400 -26.69 11.79 16.05
CA ARG A 400 -26.46 10.84 17.16
C ARG A 400 -27.28 9.55 17.06
N ASN A 401 -28.50 9.63 16.53
CA ASN A 401 -29.41 8.49 16.36
C ASN A 401 -29.33 7.84 14.97
N TYR A 402 -28.22 7.98 14.25
CA TYR A 402 -28.09 7.47 12.87
C TYR A 402 -28.18 5.94 12.77
N HIS A 403 -27.99 5.22 13.87
CA HIS A 403 -28.20 3.76 13.92
C HIS A 403 -29.63 3.37 13.51
N LEU A 404 -30.64 4.18 13.88
CA LEU A 404 -32.04 3.97 13.49
C LEU A 404 -32.24 4.09 11.97
N VAL A 405 -31.49 5.00 11.34
CA VAL A 405 -31.53 5.19 9.89
C VAL A 405 -30.95 3.97 9.18
N MET A 406 -29.83 3.44 9.69
CA MET A 406 -29.20 2.24 9.15
C MET A 406 -30.10 0.99 9.31
N GLU A 407 -30.69 0.81 10.49
CA GLU A 407 -31.64 -0.28 10.77
C GLU A 407 -32.89 -0.20 9.88
N ALA A 408 -33.39 1.01 9.65
CA ALA A 408 -34.53 1.22 8.75
C ALA A 408 -34.17 0.87 7.29
N ILE A 409 -33.00 1.27 6.79
CA ILE A 409 -32.54 0.87 5.45
C ILE A 409 -32.44 -0.67 5.34
N GLU A 410 -31.84 -1.33 6.33
CA GLU A 410 -31.70 -2.80 6.34
C GLU A 410 -33.07 -3.50 6.40
N THR A 411 -33.99 -2.96 7.19
CA THR A 411 -35.38 -3.44 7.28
C THR A 411 -36.09 -3.31 5.94
N MET A 412 -35.88 -2.21 5.23
CA MET A 412 -36.44 -1.99 3.90
C MET A 412 -35.91 -3.00 2.88
N GLU A 413 -34.58 -3.16 2.78
CA GLU A 413 -33.94 -4.14 1.87
C GLU A 413 -34.37 -5.58 2.19
N LYS A 414 -34.56 -5.92 3.47
CA LYS A 414 -35.01 -7.26 3.88
C LYS A 414 -36.47 -7.52 3.51
N ASN A 415 -37.33 -6.50 3.60
CA ASN A 415 -38.76 -6.64 3.36
C ASN A 415 -39.15 -6.52 1.88
N LEU A 416 -38.29 -5.96 1.03
CA LEU A 416 -38.49 -5.76 -0.40
C LEU A 416 -37.43 -6.53 -1.20
N PRO A 417 -37.68 -7.79 -1.58
CA PRO A 417 -36.71 -8.59 -2.34
C PRO A 417 -36.34 -7.93 -3.67
N GLY A 418 -35.04 -7.93 -3.99
CA GLY A 418 -34.52 -7.28 -5.21
C GLY A 418 -34.38 -5.76 -5.10
N PHE A 419 -34.72 -5.14 -3.96
CA PHE A 419 -34.45 -3.73 -3.67
C PHE A 419 -33.14 -3.57 -2.91
N PHE A 420 -32.22 -2.77 -3.44
CA PHE A 420 -30.90 -2.51 -2.85
C PHE A 420 -30.68 -1.01 -2.72
N TYR A 421 -30.38 -0.54 -1.51
CA TYR A 421 -30.11 0.87 -1.25
C TYR A 421 -28.61 1.16 -1.26
N ALA A 422 -28.18 2.09 -2.12
CA ALA A 422 -26.78 2.45 -2.33
C ALA A 422 -26.51 3.96 -2.30
N GLY A 423 -27.39 4.73 -1.67
CA GLY A 423 -27.21 6.17 -1.47
C GLY A 423 -26.09 6.51 -0.48
N ASN A 424 -25.69 7.79 -0.48
CA ASN A 424 -24.69 8.36 0.44
C ASN A 424 -25.07 8.34 1.94
N HIS A 425 -26.25 7.82 2.29
CA HIS A 425 -26.66 7.61 3.69
C HIS A 425 -26.07 6.32 4.29
N LYS A 426 -25.70 5.36 3.43
CA LYS A 426 -25.14 4.06 3.84
C LYS A 426 -23.66 3.96 3.51
N GLY A 427 -23.29 4.35 2.29
CA GLY A 427 -21.93 4.17 1.77
C GLY A 427 -20.89 5.16 2.31
N GLY A 428 -21.32 6.35 2.74
CA GLY A 428 -20.45 7.49 3.08
C GLY A 428 -20.59 8.67 2.11
N LEU A 429 -20.11 9.84 2.53
CA LEU A 429 -20.34 11.11 1.83
C LEU A 429 -19.37 11.40 0.66
N SER A 430 -18.19 10.76 0.62
CA SER A 430 -17.18 11.02 -0.42
C SER A 430 -17.51 10.32 -1.73
N VAL A 431 -17.12 10.92 -2.87
CA VAL A 431 -17.27 10.33 -4.23
C VAL A 431 -16.72 8.90 -4.31
N GLY A 432 -15.53 8.65 -3.75
CA GLY A 432 -14.94 7.30 -3.76
C GLY A 432 -15.77 6.27 -3.01
N LYS A 433 -16.35 6.65 -1.86
CA LYS A 433 -17.26 5.80 -1.09
C LYS A 433 -18.60 5.58 -1.81
N ALA A 434 -19.14 6.60 -2.47
CA ALA A 434 -20.35 6.49 -3.29
C ALA A 434 -20.16 5.50 -4.44
N ILE A 435 -19.05 5.59 -5.18
CA ILE A 435 -18.69 4.63 -6.24
C ILE A 435 -18.56 3.21 -5.70
N ALA A 436 -17.88 3.02 -4.57
CA ALA A 436 -17.74 1.71 -3.93
C ALA A 436 -19.09 1.14 -3.48
N SER A 437 -19.98 1.99 -2.94
CA SER A 437 -21.35 1.62 -2.57
C SER A 437 -22.17 1.16 -3.77
N GLY A 438 -22.15 1.92 -4.88
CA GLY A 438 -22.80 1.54 -6.12
C GLY A 438 -22.27 0.22 -6.69
N CYS A 439 -20.94 0.05 -6.73
CA CYS A 439 -20.31 -1.20 -7.17
C CYS A 439 -20.68 -2.41 -6.30
N LYS A 440 -20.82 -2.21 -4.99
CA LYS A 440 -21.24 -3.26 -4.05
C LYS A 440 -22.71 -3.61 -4.22
N ALA A 441 -23.56 -2.62 -4.47
CA ALA A 441 -24.98 -2.86 -4.76
C ALA A 441 -25.16 -3.64 -6.07
N ALA A 442 -24.36 -3.33 -7.10
CA ALA A 442 -24.32 -4.12 -8.32
C ALA A 442 -23.92 -5.58 -8.06
N ASP A 443 -22.89 -5.85 -7.23
CA ASP A 443 -22.52 -7.23 -6.85
C ASP A 443 -23.65 -7.97 -6.12
N LEU A 444 -24.39 -7.26 -5.27
CA LEU A 444 -25.54 -7.83 -4.56
C LEU A 444 -26.69 -8.15 -5.51
N VAL A 445 -26.96 -7.30 -6.49
CA VAL A 445 -27.95 -7.56 -7.55
C VAL A 445 -27.54 -8.77 -8.39
N ILE A 446 -26.28 -8.85 -8.83
CA ILE A 446 -25.76 -9.98 -9.60
C ILE A 446 -25.96 -11.28 -8.81
N SER A 447 -25.52 -11.29 -7.53
CA SER A 447 -25.67 -12.46 -6.66
C SER A 447 -27.14 -12.85 -6.47
N TYR A 448 -28.04 -11.86 -6.36
CA TYR A 448 -29.48 -12.09 -6.21
C TYR A 448 -30.10 -12.72 -7.45
N LEU A 449 -29.78 -12.20 -8.64
CA LEU A 449 -30.29 -12.71 -9.91
C LEU A 449 -29.69 -14.08 -10.28
N ASP A 450 -28.45 -14.35 -9.88
CA ASP A 450 -27.84 -15.67 -10.05
C ASP A 450 -28.53 -16.72 -9.16
N THR A 451 -28.88 -16.36 -7.91
CA THR A 451 -29.56 -17.31 -6.99
C THR A 451 -30.98 -17.67 -7.41
N SER A 452 -31.71 -16.76 -8.07
CA SER A 452 -33.04 -17.09 -8.63
C SER A 452 -32.93 -17.99 -9.85
N SER A 453 -31.84 -17.93 -10.61
CA SER A 453 -31.57 -18.83 -11.74
C SER A 453 -31.26 -20.28 -11.32
N ASP A 454 -30.63 -20.48 -10.15
CA ASP A 454 -30.29 -21.82 -9.63
C ASP A 454 -31.49 -22.54 -8.97
N GLN A 455 -32.49 -21.80 -8.44
CA GLN A 455 -33.75 -22.39 -7.97
C GLN A 455 -34.53 -23.10 -9.09
N ASN A 456 -34.42 -22.61 -10.33
CA ASN A 456 -35.02 -23.23 -11.52
C ASN A 456 -34.44 -24.62 -11.84
N ARG A 457 -33.22 -24.95 -11.41
CA ARG A 457 -32.66 -26.30 -11.60
C ARG A 457 -33.16 -27.30 -10.56
N THR A 458 -33.57 -26.83 -9.39
CA THR A 458 -34.06 -27.69 -8.30
C THR A 458 -35.57 -27.93 -8.31
N ASP A 459 -36.36 -27.05 -8.93
CA ASP A 459 -37.82 -27.16 -8.93
C ASP A 459 -38.38 -28.06 -10.07
N MET A 460 -37.55 -28.40 -11.06
CA MET A 460 -37.86 -29.47 -12.02
C MET A 460 -37.65 -30.89 -11.43
N GLU A 461 -36.96 -31.00 -10.28
CA GLU A 461 -36.62 -32.28 -9.61
C GLU A 461 -37.43 -32.54 -8.33
N LYS A 462 -38.34 -31.66 -7.91
CA LYS A 462 -39.08 -31.79 -6.65
C LYS A 462 -40.60 -31.83 -6.83
N GLY A 463 -41.04 -32.69 -7.75
CA GLY A 463 -42.35 -33.34 -7.63
C GLY A 463 -42.19 -34.68 -6.92
N ILE A 464 -41.88 -34.72 -5.61
CA ILE A 464 -42.12 -35.86 -4.71
C ILE A 464 -41.97 -35.39 -3.25
N SER A 465 -43.01 -35.69 -2.47
CA SER A 465 -43.11 -35.73 -1.00
C SER A 465 -43.24 -34.42 -0.21
N LEU A 466 -44.50 -34.10 0.08
CA LEU A 466 -44.93 -33.51 1.36
C LEU A 466 -44.47 -34.41 2.54
N THR A 467 -44.08 -33.83 3.68
CA THR A 467 -44.89 -33.68 4.91
C THR A 467 -44.02 -33.30 6.14
N VAL A 468 -44.47 -32.22 6.81
CA VAL A 468 -44.69 -32.10 8.28
C VAL A 468 -43.55 -31.63 9.21
N ASP A 469 -43.85 -30.46 9.76
CA ASP A 469 -43.70 -29.91 11.11
C ASP A 469 -42.58 -28.95 11.54
N ALA A 470 -43.11 -27.84 12.04
CA ALA A 470 -42.50 -26.67 12.65
C ALA A 470 -42.38 -26.85 14.16
N VAL A 471 -41.34 -26.27 14.78
CA VAL A 471 -41.47 -25.57 16.07
C VAL A 471 -40.49 -24.40 16.10
N VAL A 472 -41.06 -23.22 16.35
CA VAL A 472 -40.37 -21.96 16.69
C VAL A 472 -39.96 -22.01 18.17
N THR A 473 -38.72 -21.64 18.49
CA THR A 473 -38.43 -20.97 19.77
C THR A 473 -37.26 -20.01 19.63
N VAL A 474 -37.56 -18.72 19.72
CA VAL A 474 -36.60 -17.63 19.91
C VAL A 474 -36.28 -17.56 21.40
N ARG A 475 -35.00 -17.65 21.78
CA ARG A 475 -34.48 -17.03 23.01
C ARG A 475 -33.14 -16.36 22.71
N LEU A 476 -33.19 -15.04 22.76
CA LEU A 476 -32.05 -14.14 22.90
C LEU A 476 -31.55 -14.20 24.36
N TRP A 477 -30.24 -14.31 24.57
CA TRP A 477 -29.45 -13.35 25.35
C TRP A 477 -27.93 -13.67 25.32
N SER A 478 -27.19 -12.65 24.88
CA SER A 478 -25.92 -12.12 25.41
C SER A 478 -24.71 -13.01 25.78
N SER A 479 -23.70 -12.83 24.94
CA SER A 479 -22.31 -12.43 25.30
C SER A 479 -21.24 -13.52 25.52
N PRO A 480 -19.96 -13.15 25.27
CA PRO A 480 -18.91 -14.05 24.79
C PRO A 480 -17.84 -14.36 25.86
N ASN A 481 -17.15 -15.48 25.65
CA ASN A 481 -15.94 -15.93 26.36
C ASN A 481 -16.11 -16.27 27.86
N ALA A 482 -16.58 -17.49 28.14
CA ALA A 482 -16.15 -18.25 29.30
C ALA A 482 -15.37 -19.49 28.83
N LEU A 483 -14.08 -19.51 29.16
CA LEU A 483 -13.29 -20.73 29.29
C LEU A 483 -13.94 -21.58 30.39
N VAL A 484 -14.54 -22.72 30.02
CA VAL A 484 -14.75 -23.84 30.94
C VAL A 484 -13.99 -25.01 30.38
N ALA A 485 -12.95 -25.38 31.13
CA ALA A 485 -12.14 -26.56 30.91
C ALA A 485 -13.02 -27.82 30.94
N PHE A 486 -12.90 -28.67 29.92
CA PHE A 486 -13.16 -30.10 30.08
C PHE A 486 -11.83 -30.84 30.09
N ARG A 487 -11.54 -31.37 31.28
CA ARG A 487 -10.38 -32.16 31.67
C ARG A 487 -10.73 -33.63 31.41
N VAL A 488 -10.01 -34.30 30.51
CA VAL A 488 -10.00 -35.77 30.34
C VAL A 488 -8.53 -36.17 30.07
N PRO A 489 -8.00 -37.25 30.68
CA PRO A 489 -6.72 -37.22 31.38
C PRO A 489 -5.50 -37.51 30.50
N LYS A 490 -4.40 -36.76 30.75
CA LYS A 490 -3.04 -37.19 30.42
C LYS A 490 -2.68 -38.41 31.28
N ARG A 491 -2.36 -39.54 30.66
CA ARG A 491 -1.49 -40.56 31.25
C ARG A 491 -0.10 -40.43 30.65
N PHE A 492 0.84 -40.44 31.59
CA PHE A 492 2.30 -40.33 31.53
C PHE A 492 2.98 -41.21 30.48
N TYR A 493 4.03 -40.67 29.84
CA TYR A 493 5.35 -41.29 29.84
C TYR A 493 6.42 -40.20 30.07
N CYS A 494 7.40 -40.55 30.90
CA CYS A 494 8.31 -39.69 31.65
C CYS A 494 9.13 -38.68 30.85
N SER A 495 9.13 -37.44 31.34
CA SER A 495 10.27 -36.55 31.30
C SER A 495 11.08 -36.77 32.58
N GLU A 496 12.28 -37.36 32.49
CA GLU A 496 13.30 -37.11 33.50
C GLU A 496 13.98 -35.78 33.19
N VAL A 497 14.00 -34.94 34.21
CA VAL A 497 14.70 -33.68 34.28
C VAL A 497 16.19 -34.00 34.39
N VAL A 498 16.95 -33.75 33.34
CA VAL A 498 18.39 -33.52 33.48
C VAL A 498 18.60 -32.02 33.41
N ARG A 499 18.90 -31.43 34.58
CA ARG A 499 19.59 -30.14 34.65
C ARG A 499 20.93 -30.31 33.95
N LEU A 500 21.19 -29.54 32.91
CA LEU A 500 22.56 -29.29 32.45
C LEU A 500 22.90 -27.86 32.82
N ASP A 501 23.86 -27.78 33.74
CA ASP A 501 24.53 -26.58 34.19
C ASP A 501 25.12 -25.78 33.02
N GLU A 502 25.02 -24.47 33.14
CA GLU A 502 25.82 -23.51 32.39
C GLU A 502 27.31 -23.67 32.76
N SER A 503 28.00 -24.56 32.08
CA SER A 503 29.46 -24.57 31.96
C SER A 503 29.83 -25.35 30.70
N PHE A 504 30.87 -24.92 29.99
CA PHE A 504 31.31 -25.34 28.64
C PHE A 504 30.78 -24.53 27.46
N ILE A 505 31.25 -23.29 27.37
CA ILE A 505 31.87 -22.79 26.13
C ILE A 505 33.30 -22.41 26.51
N SER A 506 34.19 -23.40 26.49
CA SER A 506 35.63 -23.17 26.42
C SER A 506 36.04 -23.36 24.97
N ASP A 507 36.73 -22.35 24.41
CA ASP A 507 37.57 -22.52 23.23
C ASP A 507 38.61 -23.62 23.54
N HIS A 508 38.33 -24.85 23.11
CA HIS A 508 39.33 -25.89 23.03
C HIS A 508 39.30 -26.48 21.63
N THR A 509 40.40 -26.25 20.91
CA THR A 509 40.83 -27.07 19.78
C THR A 509 40.98 -28.51 20.28
N ASP A 510 40.03 -29.39 19.94
CA ASP A 510 40.16 -30.82 20.18
C ASP A 510 41.20 -31.40 19.21
N LEU A 511 42.47 -31.32 19.62
CA LEU A 511 43.53 -32.17 19.09
C LEU A 511 43.39 -33.53 19.76
N ASP A 512 43.19 -34.56 18.95
CA ASP A 512 43.17 -35.93 19.43
C ASP A 512 44.54 -36.29 20.03
N VAL A 513 44.59 -37.28 20.92
CA VAL A 513 45.74 -37.64 21.78
C VAL A 513 47.06 -37.95 21.01
N ASN A 514 47.01 -38.05 19.69
CA ASN A 514 48.16 -38.27 18.80
C ASN A 514 48.54 -37.08 17.89
N GLY A 515 47.90 -35.90 18.02
CA GLY A 515 48.25 -34.70 17.27
C GLY A 515 47.76 -34.66 15.81
N GLU A 516 46.78 -35.49 15.42
CA GLU A 516 46.12 -35.43 14.12
C GLU A 516 44.76 -34.71 14.21
N GLU A 517 44.46 -33.88 13.21
CA GLU A 517 43.20 -33.11 13.12
C GLU A 517 41.99 -34.06 12.94
N SER A 518 41.00 -33.95 13.84
CA SER A 518 39.80 -34.80 13.87
C SER A 518 39.07 -34.80 12.53
N ASN A 519 38.61 -35.99 12.11
CA ASN A 519 37.87 -36.17 10.86
C ASN A 519 36.60 -35.30 10.79
N VAL A 520 36.00 -34.98 11.94
CA VAL A 520 34.85 -34.06 12.05
C VAL A 520 35.28 -32.64 11.69
N GLU A 521 36.43 -32.18 12.19
CA GLU A 521 36.92 -30.82 11.96
C GLU A 521 37.35 -30.63 10.50
N LYS A 522 38.01 -31.64 9.90
CA LYS A 522 38.36 -31.63 8.47
C LYS A 522 37.14 -31.48 7.58
N LEU A 523 36.09 -32.27 7.82
CA LEU A 523 34.85 -32.20 7.05
C LEU A 523 34.11 -30.88 7.29
N TYR A 524 33.96 -30.47 8.56
CA TYR A 524 33.27 -29.22 8.91
C TYR A 524 33.98 -28.00 8.32
N ARG A 525 35.31 -27.92 8.40
CA ARG A 525 36.10 -26.86 7.81
C ARG A 525 35.97 -26.82 6.29
N THR A 526 36.03 -27.97 5.63
CA THR A 526 35.84 -28.07 4.16
C THR A 526 34.44 -27.56 3.75
N ILE A 527 33.41 -27.85 4.54
CA ILE A 527 32.04 -27.34 4.34
C ILE A 527 32.00 -25.82 4.51
N MET A 528 32.61 -25.29 5.57
CA MET A 528 32.57 -23.86 5.88
C MET A 528 33.40 -23.02 4.90
N ASP A 529 34.57 -23.51 4.48
CA ASP A 529 35.44 -22.84 3.49
C ASP A 529 34.77 -22.76 2.11
N ASN A 530 33.82 -23.66 1.82
CA ASN A 530 33.04 -23.69 0.58
C ASN A 530 31.59 -23.15 0.74
N SER A 531 31.29 -22.46 1.84
CA SER A 531 29.94 -21.97 2.18
C SER A 531 29.33 -21.00 1.15
N TYR A 532 30.14 -20.28 0.38
CA TYR A 532 29.69 -19.28 -0.60
C TYR A 532 29.61 -19.78 -2.05
N ALA A 533 30.04 -21.02 -2.34
CA ALA A 533 30.06 -21.58 -3.69
C ALA A 533 28.88 -22.53 -3.94
N TYR A 534 28.13 -22.30 -5.03
CA TYR A 534 26.94 -23.08 -5.38
C TYR A 534 27.22 -24.50 -5.89
N SER A 535 28.49 -24.88 -6.13
CA SER A 535 28.84 -26.17 -6.76
C SER A 535 30.12 -26.85 -6.25
N ASN A 536 30.95 -26.20 -5.42
CA ASN A 536 32.30 -26.71 -5.14
C ASN A 536 32.42 -27.48 -3.81
N MET A 537 31.34 -27.60 -3.03
CA MET A 537 31.39 -28.27 -1.74
C MET A 537 31.45 -29.79 -1.90
N GLU A 538 30.60 -30.35 -2.74
CA GLU A 538 30.46 -31.79 -2.94
C GLU A 538 31.74 -32.38 -3.58
N GLU A 539 32.32 -31.70 -4.59
CA GLU A 539 33.62 -32.06 -5.18
C GLU A 539 34.76 -31.98 -4.15
N ALA A 540 34.78 -30.93 -3.32
CA ALA A 540 35.80 -30.82 -2.28
C ALA A 540 35.67 -31.94 -1.25
N LEU A 541 34.45 -32.35 -0.91
CA LEU A 541 34.18 -33.45 0.03
C LEU A 541 34.58 -34.83 -0.52
N ASP A 542 34.41 -35.08 -1.82
CA ASP A 542 34.86 -36.33 -2.47
C ASP A 542 36.38 -36.51 -2.38
N HIS A 543 37.14 -35.42 -2.36
CA HIS A 543 38.61 -35.43 -2.25
C HIS A 543 39.14 -35.51 -0.81
N VAL A 544 38.29 -35.35 0.21
CA VAL A 544 38.70 -35.38 1.63
C VAL A 544 39.03 -36.80 2.11
N GLY A 545 38.54 -37.85 1.43
CA GLY A 545 38.95 -39.23 1.66
C GLY A 545 38.60 -39.81 3.05
N VAL A 546 37.60 -39.24 3.72
CA VAL A 546 37.15 -39.66 5.06
C VAL A 546 35.97 -40.64 4.96
N GLY A 547 36.07 -41.79 5.63
CA GLY A 547 34.98 -42.75 5.72
C GLY A 547 33.81 -42.23 6.56
N LEU A 548 32.60 -42.26 6.01
CA LEU A 548 31.40 -41.77 6.68
C LEU A 548 30.83 -42.82 7.64
N SER A 549 30.58 -42.41 8.89
CA SER A 549 29.80 -43.17 9.87
C SER A 549 28.58 -42.37 10.30
N THR A 550 27.56 -43.07 10.84
CA THR A 550 26.34 -42.44 11.36
C THR A 550 26.64 -41.36 12.39
N GLU A 551 27.57 -41.63 13.31
CA GLU A 551 27.96 -40.72 14.38
C GLU A 551 28.65 -39.46 13.84
N LEU A 552 29.56 -39.63 12.88
CA LEU A 552 30.28 -38.54 12.22
C LEU A 552 29.32 -37.60 11.47
N VAL A 553 28.38 -38.18 10.71
CA VAL A 553 27.41 -37.40 9.94
C VAL A 553 26.43 -36.67 10.88
N ALA A 554 25.99 -37.32 11.95
CA ALA A 554 25.12 -36.68 12.95
C ALA A 554 25.82 -35.50 13.66
N GLU A 555 27.10 -35.66 14.03
CA GLU A 555 27.86 -34.60 14.69
C GLU A 555 28.05 -33.38 13.78
N ILE A 556 28.38 -33.59 12.50
CA ILE A 556 28.50 -32.50 11.53
C ILE A 556 27.16 -31.78 11.33
N LEU A 557 26.06 -32.52 11.25
CA LEU A 557 24.72 -31.92 11.17
C LEU A 557 24.40 -31.08 12.41
N GLN A 558 24.73 -31.57 13.61
CA GLN A 558 24.54 -30.79 14.84
C GLN A 558 25.37 -29.50 14.85
N ARG A 559 26.62 -29.53 14.34
CA ARG A 559 27.44 -28.32 14.18
C ARG A 559 26.83 -27.34 13.16
N LEU A 560 26.20 -27.86 12.10
CA LEU A 560 25.51 -27.09 11.07
C LEU A 560 24.04 -26.76 11.42
N ARG A 561 23.59 -26.95 12.66
CA ARG A 561 22.17 -26.79 13.05
C ARG A 561 21.56 -25.40 12.79
N PHE A 562 22.40 -24.38 12.60
CA PHE A 562 21.99 -23.01 12.28
C PHE A 562 22.27 -22.59 10.83
N GLU A 563 22.82 -23.49 10.01
CA GLU A 563 23.19 -23.28 8.61
C GLU A 563 22.45 -24.31 7.72
N GLU A 564 21.12 -24.18 7.63
CA GLU A 564 20.22 -25.24 7.16
C GLU A 564 20.48 -25.70 5.71
N LYS A 565 20.97 -24.79 4.87
CA LYS A 565 21.30 -25.10 3.47
C LYS A 565 22.56 -25.94 3.35
N LEU A 566 23.54 -25.69 4.21
CA LEU A 566 24.80 -26.43 4.22
C LEU A 566 24.56 -27.81 4.86
N ALA A 567 23.79 -27.87 5.95
CA ALA A 567 23.37 -29.13 6.57
C ALA A 567 22.66 -30.06 5.58
N PHE A 568 21.71 -29.53 4.80
CA PHE A 568 20.96 -30.35 3.85
C PHE A 568 21.78 -30.79 2.62
N ARG A 569 22.69 -29.93 2.14
CA ARG A 569 23.64 -30.30 1.07
C ARG A 569 24.60 -31.38 1.51
N PHE A 570 25.16 -31.25 2.72
CA PHE A 570 26.03 -32.28 3.30
C PHE A 570 25.27 -33.59 3.53
N PHE A 571 24.04 -33.53 4.06
CA PHE A 571 23.17 -34.70 4.23
C PHE A 571 22.94 -35.41 2.90
N THR A 572 22.54 -34.68 1.85
CA THR A 572 22.32 -35.29 0.53
C THR A 572 23.60 -35.86 -0.09
N TRP A 573 24.73 -35.17 0.01
CA TRP A 573 26.03 -35.71 -0.46
C TRP A 573 26.38 -37.03 0.25
N ALA A 574 26.27 -37.07 1.59
CA ALA A 574 26.57 -38.26 2.36
C ALA A 574 25.70 -39.46 1.93
N GLY A 575 24.42 -39.23 1.62
CA GLY A 575 23.49 -40.28 1.17
C GLY A 575 23.76 -40.83 -0.23
N HIS A 576 24.63 -40.21 -1.03
CA HIS A 576 25.04 -40.70 -2.35
C HIS A 576 26.34 -41.51 -2.34
N GLN A 577 27.04 -41.60 -1.19
CA GLN A 577 28.29 -42.34 -1.09
C GLN A 577 28.03 -43.85 -1.09
N GLU A 578 28.74 -44.61 -1.93
CA GLU A 578 28.51 -46.07 -2.09
C GLU A 578 28.74 -46.84 -0.78
N SER A 579 29.60 -46.34 0.10
CA SER A 579 30.00 -46.97 1.36
C SER A 579 29.15 -46.56 2.57
N TYR A 580 28.12 -45.71 2.41
CA TYR A 580 27.34 -45.19 3.53
C TYR A 580 25.86 -44.98 3.17
N ALA A 581 24.97 -45.37 4.09
CA ALA A 581 23.54 -45.13 3.99
C ALA A 581 23.04 -44.48 5.27
N HIS A 582 22.12 -43.51 5.15
CA HIS A 582 21.59 -42.82 6.31
C HIS A 582 20.80 -43.77 7.23
N GLU A 583 21.17 -43.75 8.49
CA GLU A 583 20.41 -44.42 9.55
C GLU A 583 19.32 -43.53 10.13
N PRO A 584 18.29 -44.13 10.77
CA PRO A 584 17.21 -43.45 11.47
C PRO A 584 17.55 -42.20 12.28
N SER A 585 18.70 -42.18 12.95
CA SER A 585 19.18 -41.10 13.81
C SER A 585 19.57 -39.85 13.01
N VAL A 586 20.28 -40.01 11.90
CA VAL A 586 20.73 -38.91 11.04
C VAL A 586 19.54 -38.26 10.32
N PHE A 587 18.56 -39.07 9.91
CA PHE A 587 17.29 -38.53 9.41
C PHE A 587 16.57 -37.69 10.47
N ASN A 588 16.55 -38.14 11.74
CA ASN A 588 15.92 -37.39 12.82
C ASN A 588 16.66 -36.06 13.11
N GLU A 589 17.99 -36.05 13.07
CA GLU A 589 18.80 -34.83 13.23
C GLU A 589 18.56 -33.82 12.10
N MET A 590 18.58 -34.28 10.85
CA MET A 590 18.26 -33.43 9.69
C MET A 590 16.82 -32.89 9.79
N ILE A 591 15.90 -33.70 10.31
CA ILE A 591 14.52 -33.31 10.60
C ILE A 591 14.47 -32.20 11.65
N ASP A 592 15.18 -32.34 12.78
CA ASP A 592 15.20 -31.32 13.84
C ASP A 592 15.78 -30.00 13.33
N ILE A 593 16.86 -30.04 12.55
CA ILE A 593 17.48 -28.85 11.94
C ILE A 593 16.50 -28.14 11.01
N LEU A 594 15.82 -28.87 10.12
CA LEU A 594 14.85 -28.27 9.20
C LEU A 594 13.59 -27.76 9.94
N SER A 595 13.18 -28.42 11.02
CA SER A 595 11.98 -28.08 11.80
C SER A 595 12.09 -26.76 12.60
N THR A 596 13.30 -26.37 12.98
CA THR A 596 13.57 -25.18 13.80
C THR A 596 13.58 -23.87 13.00
N THR A 597 13.50 -23.95 11.66
CA THR A 597 13.58 -22.79 10.77
C THR A 597 12.24 -22.16 10.46
N LYS A 598 12.28 -20.91 9.97
CA LYS A 598 11.13 -20.00 9.77
C LYS A 598 10.12 -20.41 8.67
N TYR A 599 10.24 -21.61 8.11
CA TYR A 599 9.45 -22.10 6.98
C TYR A 599 8.48 -23.22 7.39
N LYS A 600 7.24 -22.80 7.69
CA LYS A 600 5.99 -23.58 7.71
C LYS A 600 6.12 -25.06 8.09
N ILE A 601 5.90 -25.33 9.39
CA ILE A 601 5.54 -26.61 10.05
C ILE A 601 4.67 -27.59 9.21
N LYS A 602 3.93 -27.09 8.22
CA LYS A 602 2.97 -27.84 7.39
C LYS A 602 3.54 -28.40 6.08
N GLN A 603 4.58 -27.79 5.51
CA GLN A 603 5.29 -28.31 4.32
C GLN A 603 6.19 -29.47 4.72
N PHE A 604 6.75 -29.35 5.92
CA PHE A 604 7.63 -30.32 6.55
C PHE A 604 6.94 -31.65 6.84
N GLN A 605 5.66 -31.65 7.23
CA GLN A 605 4.95 -32.88 7.59
C GLN A 605 4.78 -33.88 6.43
N ILE A 606 4.55 -33.42 5.20
CA ILE A 606 4.47 -34.29 4.01
C ILE A 606 5.86 -34.90 3.72
N VAL A 607 6.91 -34.09 3.83
CA VAL A 607 8.30 -34.53 3.66
C VAL A 607 8.66 -35.55 4.74
N CYS A 608 8.28 -35.33 6.00
CA CYS A 608 8.46 -36.28 7.08
C CYS A 608 7.75 -37.61 6.81
N GLU A 609 6.49 -37.60 6.38
CA GLU A 609 5.75 -38.84 6.07
C GLU A 609 6.37 -39.62 4.90
N MET A 610 6.94 -38.92 3.91
CA MET A 610 7.71 -39.55 2.82
C MET A 610 9.02 -40.17 3.31
N LEU A 611 9.78 -39.43 4.12
CA LEU A 611 11.03 -39.90 4.71
C LEU A 611 10.81 -41.06 5.69
N ASP A 612 9.71 -41.02 6.46
CA ASP A 612 9.33 -42.10 7.39
C ASP A 612 8.97 -43.38 6.64
N TYR A 613 8.31 -43.28 5.49
CA TYR A 613 8.08 -44.42 4.60
C TYR A 613 9.39 -45.00 4.05
N MET A 614 10.29 -44.13 3.56
CA MET A 614 11.61 -44.54 3.05
C MET A 614 12.41 -45.28 4.12
N LYS A 615 12.41 -44.76 5.35
CA LYS A 615 13.05 -45.31 6.55
C LYS A 615 12.48 -46.66 6.96
N ARG A 616 11.15 -46.82 7.02
CA ARG A 616 10.50 -48.09 7.44
C ARG A 616 10.67 -49.23 6.44
N HIS A 617 10.89 -48.89 5.17
CA HIS A 617 11.01 -49.88 4.10
C HIS A 617 12.42 -50.03 3.55
N ASN A 618 13.39 -49.31 4.11
CA ASN A 618 14.79 -49.27 3.68
C ASN A 618 14.93 -49.01 2.16
N LYS A 619 14.20 -48.00 1.66
CA LYS A 619 14.18 -47.64 0.24
C LYS A 619 14.54 -46.17 0.05
N ASN A 620 15.38 -45.90 -0.94
CA ASN A 620 15.80 -44.54 -1.29
C ASN A 620 14.79 -43.81 -2.21
N THR A 621 13.67 -44.45 -2.54
CA THR A 621 12.64 -43.88 -3.44
C THR A 621 11.23 -44.18 -2.93
N VAL A 622 10.33 -43.19 -3.00
CA VAL A 622 8.90 -43.37 -2.68
C VAL A 622 8.11 -43.76 -3.95
N PRO A 623 7.40 -44.90 -3.98
CA PRO A 623 6.51 -45.26 -5.08
C PRO A 623 5.40 -44.21 -5.28
N VAL A 624 5.03 -43.96 -6.54
CA VAL A 624 4.06 -42.92 -6.90
C VAL A 624 2.70 -43.15 -6.23
N GLU A 625 2.28 -44.40 -6.08
CA GLU A 625 1.04 -44.79 -5.42
C GLU A 625 1.03 -44.41 -3.94
N VAL A 626 2.16 -44.56 -3.26
CA VAL A 626 2.34 -44.22 -1.85
C VAL A 626 2.40 -42.71 -1.68
N LEU A 627 3.12 -42.00 -2.55
CA LEU A 627 3.14 -40.53 -2.58
C LEU A 627 1.73 -39.97 -2.77
N LEU A 628 0.94 -40.50 -3.70
CA LEU A 628 -0.45 -40.09 -3.91
C LEU A 628 -1.33 -40.40 -2.71
N THR A 629 -1.04 -41.46 -1.96
CA THR A 629 -1.74 -41.81 -0.72
C THR A 629 -1.42 -40.82 0.40
N ILE A 630 -0.15 -40.47 0.58
CA ILE A 630 0.30 -39.45 1.55
C ILE A 630 -0.31 -38.09 1.22
N LEU A 631 -0.25 -37.67 -0.05
CA LEU A 631 -0.88 -36.43 -0.51
C LEU A 631 -2.39 -36.45 -0.27
N ARG A 632 -3.08 -37.57 -0.55
CA ARG A 632 -4.52 -37.72 -0.29
C ARG A 632 -4.84 -37.66 1.20
N GLN A 633 -4.07 -38.34 2.05
CA GLN A 633 -4.24 -38.31 3.51
C GLN A 633 -4.02 -36.91 4.10
N TYR A 634 -2.99 -36.20 3.62
CA TYR A 634 -2.76 -34.80 3.97
C TYR A 634 -3.93 -33.91 3.51
N CYS A 635 -4.40 -34.06 2.27
CA CYS A 635 -5.56 -33.35 1.73
C CYS A 635 -6.82 -33.63 2.55
N GLU A 636 -7.10 -34.88 2.89
CA GLU A 636 -8.25 -35.27 3.72
C GLU A 636 -8.19 -34.63 5.11
N LYS A 637 -7.03 -34.70 5.77
CA LYS A 637 -6.82 -34.13 7.10
C LYS A 637 -6.92 -32.60 7.12
N TYR A 638 -6.37 -31.93 6.11
CA TYR A 638 -6.28 -30.47 6.04
C TYR A 638 -7.52 -29.81 5.41
N LEU A 639 -8.26 -30.51 4.54
CA LEU A 639 -9.48 -30.00 3.92
C LEU A 639 -10.78 -30.51 4.54
N THR A 640 -10.79 -31.27 5.64
CA THR A 640 -12.06 -31.67 6.30
C THR A 640 -13.03 -30.49 6.53
N HIS A 641 -12.54 -29.27 6.80
CA HIS A 641 -13.37 -28.07 6.88
C HIS A 641 -13.84 -27.52 5.53
N VAL A 642 -12.96 -27.47 4.51
CA VAL A 642 -13.27 -26.89 3.19
C VAL A 642 -14.05 -27.86 2.31
N GLN A 643 -13.79 -29.16 2.37
CA GLN A 643 -14.60 -30.19 1.72
C GLN A 643 -15.95 -30.36 2.42
N LYS A 644 -16.04 -30.35 3.76
CA LYS A 644 -17.35 -30.28 4.43
C LYS A 644 -18.11 -29.02 4.02
N PHE A 645 -17.44 -27.88 3.89
CA PHE A 645 -18.07 -26.62 3.48
C PHE A 645 -18.47 -26.61 1.99
N ALA A 646 -17.61 -27.07 1.08
CA ALA A 646 -17.85 -27.14 -0.36
C ALA A 646 -18.90 -28.19 -0.73
N LYS A 647 -18.91 -29.35 -0.04
CA LYS A 647 -19.93 -30.40 -0.19
C LYS A 647 -21.27 -29.99 0.43
N LYS A 648 -21.25 -29.22 1.53
CA LYS A 648 -22.46 -28.64 2.19
C LYS A 648 -23.04 -27.43 1.44
N LYS A 649 -22.24 -26.69 0.66
CA LYS A 649 -22.68 -25.54 -0.16
C LYS A 649 -22.67 -25.79 -1.69
N ARG A 650 -22.38 -27.00 -2.16
CA ARG A 650 -22.25 -27.36 -3.60
C ARG A 650 -21.35 -26.42 -4.42
N ILE A 651 -20.26 -25.90 -3.84
CA ILE A 651 -19.34 -24.99 -4.53
C ILE A 651 -18.32 -25.81 -5.33
N ARG A 652 -18.23 -25.57 -6.64
CA ARG A 652 -17.20 -26.15 -7.52
C ARG A 652 -15.85 -25.48 -7.22
N VAL A 653 -14.93 -26.20 -6.57
CA VAL A 653 -13.57 -25.71 -6.33
C VAL A 653 -12.82 -25.71 -7.66
N LYS A 654 -12.23 -24.58 -8.06
CA LYS A 654 -11.55 -24.40 -9.37
C LYS A 654 -10.33 -25.33 -9.56
N THR A 655 -9.66 -25.73 -8.48
CA THR A 655 -8.49 -26.63 -8.52
C THR A 655 -8.63 -27.75 -7.50
N GLN A 656 -8.21 -28.97 -7.86
CA GLN A 656 -8.29 -30.14 -6.99
C GLN A 656 -7.32 -29.99 -5.79
N PRO A 657 -7.73 -30.34 -4.56
CA PRO A 657 -6.87 -30.23 -3.38
C PRO A 657 -5.57 -31.02 -3.49
N GLU A 658 -5.56 -32.14 -4.21
CA GLU A 658 -4.39 -32.95 -4.52
C GLU A 658 -3.36 -32.16 -5.33
N VAL A 659 -3.80 -31.32 -6.28
CA VAL A 659 -2.94 -30.42 -7.07
C VAL A 659 -2.31 -29.35 -6.18
N ASN A 660 -3.05 -28.82 -5.20
CA ASN A 660 -2.52 -27.82 -4.26
C ASN A 660 -1.46 -28.40 -3.31
N ALA A 661 -1.66 -29.61 -2.79
CA ALA A 661 -0.67 -30.29 -1.96
C ALA A 661 0.57 -30.69 -2.79
N PHE A 662 0.36 -31.13 -4.03
CA PHE A 662 1.44 -31.40 -4.97
C PHE A 662 2.26 -30.14 -5.31
N ASN A 663 1.60 -29.02 -5.61
CA ASN A 663 2.24 -27.71 -5.81
C ASN A 663 3.06 -27.27 -4.58
N LEU A 664 2.57 -27.55 -3.37
CA LEU A 664 3.29 -27.21 -2.14
C LEU A 664 4.60 -27.98 -1.99
N LEU A 665 4.60 -29.26 -2.37
CA LEU A 665 5.77 -30.13 -2.34
C LEU A 665 6.79 -29.70 -3.41
N LEU A 666 6.34 -29.43 -4.64
CA LEU A 666 7.20 -28.92 -5.71
C LEU A 666 7.84 -27.57 -5.33
N ASP A 667 7.09 -26.65 -4.73
CA ASP A 667 7.63 -25.34 -4.31
C ASP A 667 8.66 -25.47 -3.19
N ALA A 668 8.49 -26.44 -2.27
CA ALA A 668 9.47 -26.73 -1.23
C ALA A 668 10.78 -27.26 -1.83
N LEU A 669 10.72 -28.24 -2.73
CA LEU A 669 11.89 -28.78 -3.43
C LEU A 669 12.61 -27.68 -4.24
N CYS A 670 11.86 -26.87 -4.97
CA CYS A 670 12.41 -25.76 -5.75
C CYS A 670 13.05 -24.66 -4.89
N LYS A 671 12.58 -24.45 -3.65
CA LYS A 671 13.20 -23.51 -2.69
C LYS A 671 14.46 -24.06 -2.03
N CYS A 672 14.55 -25.38 -1.92
CA CYS A 672 15.76 -26.07 -1.45
C CYS A 672 16.78 -26.30 -2.58
N SER A 673 16.57 -25.71 -3.76
CA SER A 673 17.41 -25.87 -4.95
C SER A 673 17.42 -27.29 -5.55
N LEU A 674 16.52 -28.18 -5.12
CA LEU A 674 16.33 -29.54 -5.65
C LEU A 674 15.35 -29.56 -6.83
N VAL A 675 15.63 -28.77 -7.86
CA VAL A 675 14.70 -28.56 -8.98
C VAL A 675 14.69 -29.77 -9.93
N VAL A 676 15.81 -30.50 -10.03
CA VAL A 676 15.89 -31.74 -10.83
C VAL A 676 14.93 -32.78 -10.28
N ASP A 677 14.94 -32.99 -8.97
CA ASP A 677 14.04 -33.94 -8.28
C ASP A 677 12.58 -33.49 -8.36
N ALA A 678 12.33 -32.18 -8.28
CA ALA A 678 11.00 -31.61 -8.49
C ALA A 678 10.47 -31.89 -9.91
N GLU A 679 11.31 -31.74 -10.94
CA GLU A 679 10.94 -32.02 -12.33
C GLU A 679 10.74 -33.51 -12.58
N GLU A 680 11.56 -34.37 -11.99
CA GLU A 680 11.39 -35.82 -12.10
C GLU A 680 10.11 -36.29 -11.42
N MET A 681 9.82 -35.78 -10.21
CA MET A 681 8.56 -36.01 -9.52
C MET A 681 7.38 -35.54 -10.35
N PHE A 682 7.48 -34.35 -10.97
CA PHE A 682 6.48 -33.84 -11.88
C PHE A 682 6.22 -34.76 -13.07
N LYS A 683 7.26 -35.26 -13.74
CA LYS A 683 7.12 -36.22 -14.86
C LYS A 683 6.40 -37.49 -14.45
N ARG A 684 6.71 -38.02 -13.25
CA ARG A 684 6.09 -39.24 -12.71
C ARG A 684 4.62 -39.05 -12.34
N VAL A 685 4.24 -37.86 -11.85
CA VAL A 685 2.91 -37.58 -11.30
C VAL A 685 1.96 -36.89 -12.30
N LYS A 686 2.48 -36.18 -13.32
CA LYS A 686 1.71 -35.41 -14.34
C LYS A 686 0.61 -36.22 -15.05
N ARG A 687 0.79 -37.55 -15.20
CA ARG A 687 -0.21 -38.44 -15.81
C ARG A 687 -1.40 -38.74 -14.89
N LYS A 688 -1.21 -38.67 -13.57
CA LYS A 688 -2.20 -39.02 -12.54
C LYS A 688 -2.84 -37.79 -11.87
N VAL A 689 -2.11 -36.67 -11.79
CA VAL A 689 -2.59 -35.39 -11.27
C VAL A 689 -2.47 -34.34 -12.37
N LYS A 690 -3.60 -33.81 -12.85
CA LYS A 690 -3.61 -32.82 -13.93
C LYS A 690 -2.97 -31.50 -13.45
N PRO A 691 -1.83 -31.08 -14.01
CA PRO A 691 -1.17 -29.84 -13.59
C PRO A 691 -2.01 -28.60 -13.92
N ASP A 692 -1.87 -27.56 -13.10
CA ASP A 692 -2.44 -26.23 -13.37
C ASP A 692 -1.34 -25.21 -13.71
N ALA A 693 -1.73 -23.98 -14.05
CA ALA A 693 -0.78 -22.91 -14.35
C ALA A 693 0.20 -22.65 -13.18
N ASN A 694 -0.25 -22.85 -11.94
CA ASN A 694 0.61 -22.67 -10.77
C ASN A 694 1.66 -23.79 -10.65
N THR A 695 1.34 -25.04 -11.03
CA THR A 695 2.31 -26.14 -11.11
C THR A 695 3.48 -25.79 -12.03
N TYR A 696 3.18 -25.33 -13.25
CA TYR A 696 4.21 -24.93 -14.22
C TYR A 696 5.00 -23.71 -13.76
N ASN A 697 4.33 -22.70 -13.19
CA ASN A 697 5.00 -21.52 -12.64
C ASN A 697 6.00 -21.89 -11.53
N ILE A 698 5.67 -22.84 -10.65
CA ILE A 698 6.58 -23.28 -9.59
C ILE A 698 7.86 -23.90 -10.17
N LEU A 699 7.73 -24.82 -11.13
CA LEU A 699 8.87 -25.46 -11.78
C LEU A 699 9.70 -24.46 -12.59
N PHE A 700 9.02 -23.56 -13.30
CA PHE A 700 9.64 -22.47 -14.03
C PHE A 700 10.50 -21.60 -13.11
N PHE A 701 9.93 -21.06 -12.02
CA PHE A 701 10.69 -20.27 -11.05
C PHE A 701 11.75 -21.09 -10.32
N GLY A 702 11.54 -22.39 -10.13
CA GLY A 702 12.57 -23.32 -9.65
C GLY A 702 13.79 -23.30 -10.56
N TRP A 703 13.61 -23.56 -11.86
CA TRP A 703 14.70 -23.55 -12.83
C TRP A 703 15.36 -22.16 -12.96
N CYS A 704 14.60 -21.08 -12.80
CA CYS A 704 15.17 -19.73 -12.73
C CYS A 704 16.09 -19.54 -11.51
N ARG A 705 15.74 -20.09 -10.34
CA ARG A 705 16.58 -20.02 -9.12
C ARG A 705 17.90 -20.76 -9.27
N VAL A 706 17.89 -21.91 -9.94
CA VAL A 706 19.10 -22.75 -10.20
C VAL A 706 19.88 -22.24 -11.44
N ARG A 707 19.50 -21.09 -12.00
CA ARG A 707 20.19 -20.46 -13.14
C ARG A 707 20.29 -21.38 -14.37
N LYS A 708 19.20 -22.13 -14.66
CA LYS A 708 19.07 -23.00 -15.85
C LYS A 708 17.89 -22.53 -16.73
N PRO A 709 18.00 -21.37 -17.40
CA PRO A 709 16.91 -20.74 -18.14
C PRO A 709 16.41 -21.56 -19.33
N LYS A 710 17.29 -22.28 -20.03
CA LYS A 710 16.91 -23.17 -21.14
C LYS A 710 15.92 -24.25 -20.72
N ARG A 711 16.04 -24.79 -19.50
CA ARG A 711 15.06 -25.74 -18.95
C ARG A 711 13.78 -25.04 -18.51
N ALA A 712 13.90 -23.83 -17.95
CA ALA A 712 12.75 -23.00 -17.61
C ALA A 712 11.90 -22.68 -18.88
N MET A 713 12.54 -22.37 -20.00
CA MET A 713 11.86 -22.14 -21.29
C MET A 713 11.12 -23.38 -21.78
N LYS A 714 11.72 -24.56 -21.71
CA LYS A 714 11.02 -25.83 -22.03
C LYS A 714 9.77 -26.04 -21.18
N VAL A 715 9.81 -25.68 -19.88
CA VAL A 715 8.65 -25.76 -18.99
C VAL A 715 7.54 -24.78 -19.41
N LEU A 716 7.90 -23.59 -19.90
CA LEU A 716 6.93 -22.62 -20.47
C LEU A 716 6.33 -23.11 -21.80
N GLU A 717 7.14 -23.71 -22.68
CA GLU A 717 6.68 -24.32 -23.93
C GLU A 717 5.68 -25.45 -23.64
N GLU A 718 6.01 -26.37 -22.72
CA GLU A 718 5.10 -27.43 -22.28
C GLU A 718 3.81 -26.87 -21.65
N MET A 719 3.87 -25.73 -20.96
CA MET A 719 2.68 -25.07 -20.41
C MET A 719 1.74 -24.59 -21.52
N ILE A 720 2.30 -23.99 -22.59
CA ILE A 720 1.54 -23.49 -23.74
C ILE A 720 0.94 -24.65 -24.55
N GLU A 721 1.70 -25.72 -24.79
CA GLU A 721 1.21 -26.94 -25.46
C GLU A 721 0.00 -27.56 -24.75
N MET A 722 -0.04 -27.46 -23.42
CA MET A 722 -1.15 -27.93 -22.59
C MET A 722 -2.35 -26.99 -22.56
N GLY A 723 -2.33 -25.90 -23.34
CA GLY A 723 -3.39 -24.90 -23.42
C GLY A 723 -3.49 -23.99 -22.19
N LEU A 724 -2.43 -23.92 -21.39
CA LEU A 724 -2.34 -23.02 -20.23
C LEU A 724 -1.60 -21.75 -20.62
N THR A 725 -2.10 -20.60 -20.15
CA THR A 725 -1.62 -19.28 -20.60
C THR A 725 -0.69 -18.68 -19.56
N PRO A 726 0.62 -18.52 -19.82
CA PRO A 726 1.52 -17.84 -18.89
C PRO A 726 1.07 -16.38 -18.75
N ASP A 727 0.98 -15.88 -17.53
CA ASP A 727 0.60 -14.49 -17.29
C ASP A 727 1.79 -13.54 -17.49
N ASN A 728 1.50 -12.26 -17.75
CA ASN A 728 2.54 -11.24 -17.92
C ASN A 728 3.42 -11.08 -16.66
N PHE A 729 2.86 -11.37 -15.47
CA PHE A 729 3.61 -11.37 -14.23
C PHE A 729 4.72 -12.43 -14.24
N THR A 730 4.45 -13.63 -14.75
CA THR A 730 5.40 -14.74 -14.86
C THR A 730 6.57 -14.38 -15.76
N TYR A 731 6.31 -13.82 -16.95
CA TYR A 731 7.37 -13.32 -17.84
C TYR A 731 8.17 -12.19 -17.19
N SER A 732 7.50 -11.19 -16.62
CA SER A 732 8.17 -10.04 -15.98
C SER A 732 9.09 -10.46 -14.84
N ALA A 733 8.64 -11.38 -13.98
CA ALA A 733 9.40 -11.85 -12.83
C ALA A 733 10.60 -12.71 -13.26
N ALA A 734 10.46 -13.53 -14.29
CA ALA A 734 11.57 -14.32 -14.80
C ALA A 734 12.61 -13.50 -15.54
N ILE A 735 12.17 -12.57 -16.39
CA ILE A 735 13.08 -11.62 -17.05
C ILE A 735 13.88 -10.86 -15.99
N ASP A 736 13.25 -10.29 -14.95
CA ASP A 736 13.96 -9.63 -13.84
C ASP A 736 14.92 -10.60 -13.13
N SER A 737 14.51 -11.85 -12.90
CA SER A 737 15.36 -12.85 -12.24
C SER A 737 16.60 -13.23 -13.05
N PHE A 738 16.47 -13.39 -14.37
CA PHE A 738 17.59 -13.69 -15.27
C PHE A 738 18.53 -12.50 -15.36
N CYS A 739 17.99 -11.28 -15.49
CA CYS A 739 18.76 -10.05 -15.47
C CYS A 739 19.57 -9.89 -14.17
N ARG A 740 18.97 -10.16 -13.00
CA ARG A 740 19.67 -10.13 -11.70
C ARG A 740 20.72 -11.23 -11.55
N ALA A 741 20.53 -12.36 -12.21
CA ALA A 741 21.49 -13.46 -12.23
C ALA A 741 22.65 -13.24 -13.23
N GLY A 742 22.65 -12.12 -13.97
CA GLY A 742 23.63 -11.83 -15.02
C GLY A 742 23.39 -12.57 -16.34
N MET A 743 22.29 -13.29 -16.46
CA MET A 743 21.95 -14.12 -17.62
C MET A 743 21.15 -13.31 -18.66
N VAL A 744 21.74 -12.23 -19.14
CA VAL A 744 21.03 -11.25 -19.99
C VAL A 744 20.68 -11.82 -21.37
N THR A 745 21.52 -12.67 -21.95
CA THR A 745 21.23 -13.36 -23.21
C THR A 745 19.94 -14.19 -23.14
N ASP A 746 19.81 -15.00 -22.08
CA ASP A 746 18.61 -15.82 -21.88
C ASP A 746 17.38 -14.96 -21.54
N ALA A 747 17.57 -13.81 -20.89
CA ALA A 747 16.50 -12.83 -20.67
C ALA A 747 16.00 -12.20 -21.99
N VAL A 748 16.92 -11.90 -22.92
CA VAL A 748 16.58 -11.42 -24.28
C VAL A 748 15.80 -12.50 -25.03
N GLU A 749 16.26 -13.76 -25.01
CA GLU A 749 15.55 -14.89 -25.64
C GLU A 749 14.14 -15.06 -25.06
N LEU A 750 13.98 -14.96 -23.73
CA LEU A 750 12.67 -15.04 -23.08
C LEU A 750 11.76 -13.85 -23.46
N PHE A 751 12.32 -12.66 -23.59
CA PHE A 751 11.57 -11.48 -24.05
C PHE A 751 11.12 -11.64 -25.51
N GLU A 752 12.01 -12.11 -26.38
CA GLU A 752 11.70 -12.40 -27.79
C GLU A 752 10.64 -13.49 -27.90
N PHE A 753 10.70 -14.54 -27.08
CA PHE A 753 9.66 -15.55 -27.01
C PHE A 753 8.31 -14.97 -26.58
N MET A 754 8.29 -14.10 -25.56
CA MET A 754 7.09 -13.35 -25.16
C MET A 754 6.54 -12.49 -26.32
N ARG A 755 7.42 -11.96 -27.17
CA ARG A 755 7.06 -11.13 -28.33
C ARG A 755 6.50 -11.97 -29.48
N THR A 756 7.14 -13.07 -29.87
CA THR A 756 6.77 -13.87 -31.06
C THR A 756 5.65 -14.84 -30.77
N SER A 757 5.73 -15.55 -29.66
CA SER A 757 4.78 -16.61 -29.27
C SER A 757 3.67 -16.06 -28.37
N GLY A 758 3.95 -14.99 -27.61
CA GLY A 758 2.99 -14.34 -26.72
C GLY A 758 2.13 -13.24 -27.36
N SER A 759 2.36 -12.86 -28.63
CA SER A 759 1.57 -11.83 -29.34
C SER A 759 0.08 -12.18 -29.49
N THR A 760 -0.29 -13.45 -29.35
CA THR A 760 -1.68 -13.95 -29.37
C THR A 760 -2.33 -14.02 -27.98
N LEU A 761 -1.57 -13.88 -26.87
CA LEU A 761 -2.07 -14.09 -25.51
C LEU A 761 -1.62 -13.05 -24.44
N SER A 762 -0.45 -12.42 -24.56
CA SER A 762 0.10 -11.40 -23.65
C SER A 762 1.27 -10.62 -24.29
N SER A 763 1.02 -9.38 -24.73
CA SER A 763 2.05 -8.50 -25.30
C SER A 763 3.02 -7.92 -24.25
N PRO A 764 4.30 -7.66 -24.60
CA PRO A 764 5.24 -6.96 -23.73
C PRO A 764 4.70 -5.60 -23.27
N THR A 765 4.79 -5.32 -21.96
CA THR A 765 4.41 -4.01 -21.41
C THR A 765 5.61 -3.09 -21.28
N ALA A 766 5.37 -1.79 -21.05
CA ALA A 766 6.43 -0.82 -20.73
C ALA A 766 7.39 -1.33 -19.64
N LYS A 767 6.88 -2.07 -18.64
CA LYS A 767 7.70 -2.63 -17.57
C LYS A 767 8.69 -3.68 -18.08
N ASN A 768 8.30 -4.52 -19.04
CA ASN A 768 9.18 -5.55 -19.61
C ASN A 768 10.33 -4.90 -20.38
N TYR A 769 10.02 -3.88 -21.19
CA TYR A 769 11.05 -3.11 -21.91
C TYR A 769 12.03 -2.45 -20.94
N VAL A 770 11.52 -1.79 -19.90
CA VAL A 770 12.37 -1.12 -18.90
C VAL A 770 13.31 -2.11 -18.18
N ILE A 771 12.82 -3.27 -17.75
CA ILE A 771 13.67 -4.30 -17.11
C ILE A 771 14.79 -4.75 -18.06
N MET A 772 14.46 -5.00 -19.34
CA MET A 772 15.44 -5.41 -20.34
C MET A 772 16.47 -4.32 -20.62
N ILE A 773 16.00 -3.10 -20.83
CA ILE A 773 16.83 -1.91 -21.07
C ILE A 773 17.81 -1.70 -19.93
N VAL A 774 17.35 -1.68 -18.67
CA VAL A 774 18.23 -1.49 -17.50
C VAL A 774 19.23 -2.64 -17.37
N ALA A 775 18.83 -3.87 -17.66
CA ALA A 775 19.72 -5.02 -17.61
C ALA A 775 20.79 -4.97 -18.70
N LEU A 776 20.42 -4.61 -19.93
CA LEU A 776 21.34 -4.45 -21.05
C LEU A 776 22.37 -3.35 -20.78
N ILE A 777 21.93 -2.21 -20.23
CA ILE A 777 22.82 -1.11 -19.84
C ILE A 777 23.83 -1.56 -18.79
N LYS A 778 23.39 -2.28 -17.74
CA LYS A 778 24.28 -2.78 -16.67
C LYS A 778 25.32 -3.81 -17.15
N ASN A 779 25.09 -4.43 -18.30
CA ASN A 779 25.99 -5.43 -18.89
C ASN A 779 26.73 -4.89 -20.12
N ASP A 780 26.77 -3.56 -20.29
CA ASP A 780 27.44 -2.84 -21.40
C ASP A 780 26.98 -3.25 -22.82
N ARG A 781 25.74 -3.73 -22.96
CA ARG A 781 25.13 -4.13 -24.25
C ARG A 781 24.27 -3.00 -24.83
N MET A 782 24.91 -1.87 -25.14
CA MET A 782 24.22 -0.64 -25.53
C MET A 782 23.49 -0.72 -26.87
N GLU A 783 24.05 -1.40 -27.88
CA GLU A 783 23.40 -1.55 -29.19
C GLU A 783 22.04 -2.24 -29.10
N GLU A 784 21.95 -3.28 -28.28
CA GLU A 784 20.70 -3.99 -28.02
C GLU A 784 19.73 -3.14 -27.21
N CYS A 785 20.22 -2.35 -26.25
CA CYS A 785 19.38 -1.39 -25.53
C CYS A 785 18.68 -0.42 -26.50
N PHE A 786 19.39 0.11 -27.50
CA PHE A 786 18.80 0.99 -28.51
C PHE A 786 17.76 0.28 -29.38
N LYS A 787 18.02 -0.96 -29.80
CA LYS A 787 17.03 -1.77 -30.53
C LYS A 787 15.76 -1.97 -29.71
N PHE A 788 15.88 -2.24 -28.41
CA PHE A 788 14.73 -2.37 -27.51
C PHE A 788 13.95 -1.05 -27.34
N LEU A 789 14.63 0.09 -27.28
CA LEU A 789 14.01 1.42 -27.21
C LEU A 789 13.26 1.79 -28.49
N GLU A 790 13.89 1.58 -29.65
CA GLU A 790 13.26 1.81 -30.95
C GLU A 790 12.04 0.90 -31.12
N HIS A 791 12.17 -0.36 -30.73
CA HIS A 791 11.06 -1.31 -30.75
C HIS A 791 9.93 -0.88 -29.81
N MET A 792 10.24 -0.45 -28.58
CA MET A 792 9.26 0.09 -27.63
C MET A 792 8.44 1.22 -28.26
N ILE A 793 9.09 2.16 -28.96
CA ILE A 793 8.43 3.27 -29.65
C ILE A 793 7.59 2.76 -30.84
N SER A 794 8.15 1.90 -31.70
CA SER A 794 7.47 1.37 -32.90
C SER A 794 6.23 0.53 -32.57
N SER A 795 6.24 -0.10 -31.38
CA SER A 795 5.12 -0.90 -30.87
C SER A 795 3.99 -0.06 -30.26
N GLY A 796 4.09 1.28 -30.27
CA GLY A 796 3.12 2.19 -29.68
C GLY A 796 3.24 2.31 -28.15
N CYS A 797 4.25 1.68 -27.53
CA CYS A 797 4.54 1.80 -26.11
C CYS A 797 5.45 3.01 -25.85
N LEU A 798 4.88 4.16 -25.50
CA LEU A 798 5.67 5.38 -25.33
C LEU A 798 6.45 5.39 -23.99
N PRO A 799 7.74 5.81 -23.99
CA PRO A 799 8.50 6.03 -22.76
C PRO A 799 7.83 7.11 -21.89
N ASP A 800 7.56 6.78 -20.62
CA ASP A 800 7.08 7.73 -19.62
C ASP A 800 8.24 8.32 -18.80
N VAL A 801 7.94 9.26 -17.88
CA VAL A 801 8.93 9.90 -17.00
C VAL A 801 9.73 8.84 -16.20
N THR A 802 9.09 7.75 -15.80
CA THR A 802 9.76 6.67 -15.05
C THR A 802 10.74 5.92 -15.94
N THR A 803 10.35 5.66 -17.20
CA THR A 803 11.19 5.03 -18.21
C THR A 803 12.46 5.84 -18.47
N TYR A 804 12.33 7.16 -18.71
CA TYR A 804 13.50 8.04 -18.89
C TYR A 804 14.38 8.09 -17.64
N LYS A 805 13.79 8.14 -16.44
CA LYS A 805 14.55 8.12 -15.19
C LYS A 805 15.37 6.84 -15.03
N GLU A 806 14.76 5.67 -15.20
CA GLU A 806 15.46 4.38 -15.05
C GLU A 806 16.53 4.17 -16.13
N LEU A 807 16.28 4.65 -17.36
CA LEU A 807 17.25 4.71 -18.44
C LEU A 807 18.47 5.55 -18.08
N ILE A 808 18.23 6.80 -17.68
CA ILE A 808 19.28 7.77 -17.34
C ILE A 808 20.08 7.26 -16.15
N GLU A 809 19.41 6.79 -15.08
CA GLU A 809 20.07 6.21 -13.91
C GLU A 809 20.92 4.98 -14.28
N GLY A 810 20.37 4.07 -15.11
CA GLY A 810 21.10 2.92 -15.60
C GLY A 810 22.36 3.31 -16.39
N MET A 811 22.23 4.27 -17.32
CA MET A 811 23.35 4.71 -18.16
C MET A 811 24.43 5.42 -17.35
N CYS A 812 24.02 6.20 -16.34
CA CYS A 812 24.94 6.82 -15.40
C CYS A 812 25.71 5.75 -14.61
N LEU A 813 25.02 4.76 -14.02
CA LEU A 813 25.68 3.66 -13.28
C LEU A 813 26.62 2.82 -14.15
N ALA A 814 26.38 2.75 -15.46
CA ALA A 814 27.25 2.08 -16.43
C ALA A 814 28.39 2.98 -16.97
N GLY A 815 28.52 4.22 -16.48
CA GLY A 815 29.55 5.17 -16.92
C GLY A 815 29.31 5.78 -18.31
N LYS A 816 28.14 5.58 -18.92
CA LYS A 816 27.80 6.09 -20.27
C LYS A 816 27.12 7.47 -20.19
N VAL A 817 27.83 8.41 -19.56
CA VAL A 817 27.34 9.76 -19.23
C VAL A 817 26.87 10.53 -20.47
N ASP A 818 27.63 10.51 -21.57
CA ASP A 818 27.29 11.24 -22.80
C ASP A 818 25.92 10.85 -23.38
N VAL A 819 25.62 9.55 -23.33
CA VAL A 819 24.35 9.01 -23.82
C VAL A 819 23.22 9.40 -22.89
N ALA A 820 23.44 9.28 -21.58
CA ALA A 820 22.47 9.69 -20.57
C ALA A 820 22.09 11.17 -20.73
N TYR A 821 23.05 12.04 -21.07
CA TYR A 821 22.81 13.47 -21.30
C TYR A 821 21.90 13.72 -22.51
N LYS A 822 22.08 12.98 -23.60
CA LYS A 822 21.16 13.05 -24.77
C LYS A 822 19.73 12.67 -24.38
N PHE A 823 19.55 11.64 -23.54
CA PHE A 823 18.22 11.24 -23.06
C PHE A 823 17.60 12.28 -22.12
N LEU A 824 18.40 12.95 -21.29
CA LEU A 824 17.93 14.05 -20.44
C LEU A 824 17.39 15.22 -21.28
N GLN A 825 18.09 15.60 -22.36
CA GLN A 825 17.62 16.63 -23.29
C GLN A 825 16.36 16.18 -24.07
N GLN A 826 16.34 14.93 -24.53
CA GLN A 826 15.16 14.37 -25.20
C GLN A 826 13.93 14.39 -24.30
N MET A 827 14.08 14.04 -23.02
CA MET A 827 13.03 14.09 -22.00
C MET A 827 12.43 15.51 -21.93
N GLY A 828 13.27 16.54 -21.81
CA GLY A 828 12.84 17.94 -21.82
C GLY A 828 12.14 18.36 -23.12
N SER A 829 12.71 18.02 -24.28
CA SER A 829 12.15 18.38 -25.60
C SER A 829 10.77 17.77 -25.88
N LYS A 830 10.47 16.60 -25.30
CA LYS A 830 9.19 15.91 -25.43
C LYS A 830 8.14 16.38 -24.42
N GLY A 831 8.42 17.45 -23.66
CA GLY A 831 7.49 18.04 -22.70
C GLY A 831 7.50 17.40 -21.32
N TYR A 832 8.54 16.62 -20.99
CA TYR A 832 8.74 16.01 -19.67
C TYR A 832 9.93 16.71 -18.99
N PRO A 833 9.74 17.79 -18.22
CA PRO A 833 10.87 18.47 -17.57
C PRO A 833 11.54 17.55 -16.54
N PRO A 834 12.87 17.37 -16.57
CA PRO A 834 13.58 16.59 -15.55
C PRO A 834 13.42 17.22 -14.16
N ASP A 835 13.19 16.40 -13.15
CA ASP A 835 13.07 16.81 -11.76
C ASP A 835 14.42 16.79 -11.03
N ILE A 836 14.44 17.32 -9.80
CA ILE A 836 15.65 17.37 -8.96
C ILE A 836 16.25 15.99 -8.71
N VAL A 837 15.42 14.94 -8.63
CA VAL A 837 15.89 13.58 -8.38
C VAL A 837 16.65 13.05 -9.60
N THR A 838 16.20 13.38 -10.80
CA THR A 838 16.85 13.01 -12.07
C THR A 838 18.20 13.69 -12.21
N TYR A 839 18.29 15.01 -11.94
CA TYR A 839 19.56 15.72 -11.94
C TYR A 839 20.52 15.21 -10.85
N ASN A 840 20.04 14.98 -9.62
CA ASN A 840 20.88 14.52 -8.53
C ASN A 840 21.45 13.12 -8.75
N CYS A 841 20.71 12.23 -9.42
CA CYS A 841 21.23 10.91 -9.81
C CYS A 841 22.44 11.03 -10.74
N PHE A 842 22.33 11.92 -11.72
CA PHE A 842 23.36 12.16 -12.72
C PHE A 842 24.58 12.87 -12.11
N LEU A 843 24.34 13.91 -11.30
CA LEU A 843 25.38 14.60 -10.54
C LEU A 843 26.11 13.63 -9.61
N LYS A 844 25.39 12.72 -8.92
CA LYS A 844 26.02 11.73 -8.05
C LYS A 844 27.05 10.89 -8.79
N VAL A 845 26.71 10.37 -9.97
CA VAL A 845 27.63 9.54 -10.75
C VAL A 845 28.83 10.34 -11.24
N LEU A 846 28.63 11.57 -11.70
CA LEU A 846 29.72 12.45 -12.12
C LEU A 846 30.66 12.79 -10.95
N CYS A 847 30.08 13.06 -9.78
CA CYS A 847 30.82 13.30 -8.53
C CYS A 847 31.62 12.07 -8.10
N ASP A 848 30.99 10.90 -8.05
CA ASP A 848 31.62 9.64 -7.62
C ASP A 848 32.76 9.24 -8.61
N ASN A 849 32.65 9.59 -9.90
CA ASN A 849 33.69 9.38 -10.92
C ASN A 849 34.70 10.54 -11.04
N LYS A 850 34.60 11.59 -10.21
CA LYS A 850 35.47 12.78 -10.21
C LYS A 850 35.50 13.57 -11.53
N HIS A 851 34.44 13.51 -12.32
CA HIS A 851 34.27 14.29 -13.56
C HIS A 851 33.73 15.70 -13.25
N SER A 852 34.59 16.56 -12.69
CA SER A 852 34.13 17.85 -12.13
C SER A 852 33.61 18.87 -13.14
N ASP A 853 34.22 18.96 -14.33
CA ASP A 853 33.78 19.89 -15.37
C ASP A 853 32.37 19.54 -15.90
N GLU A 854 32.11 18.25 -16.10
CA GLU A 854 30.79 17.76 -16.50
C GLU A 854 29.75 17.96 -15.39
N ALA A 855 30.12 17.74 -14.13
CA ALA A 855 29.25 17.95 -12.98
C ALA A 855 28.83 19.42 -12.86
N LEU A 856 29.77 20.35 -13.00
CA LEU A 856 29.49 21.78 -12.96
C LEU A 856 28.63 22.25 -14.15
N LYS A 857 28.89 21.73 -15.35
CA LYS A 857 28.07 22.00 -16.53
C LYS A 857 26.62 21.55 -16.31
N LEU A 858 26.43 20.35 -15.77
CA LEU A 858 25.10 19.83 -15.47
C LEU A 858 24.39 20.61 -14.37
N PHE A 859 25.12 21.02 -13.33
CA PHE A 859 24.60 21.91 -12.29
C PHE A 859 24.12 23.25 -12.88
N GLY A 860 24.88 23.84 -13.81
CA GLY A 860 24.46 25.05 -14.53
C GLY A 860 23.15 24.86 -15.30
N ILE A 861 23.03 23.77 -16.07
CA ILE A 861 21.82 23.43 -16.83
C ILE A 861 20.62 23.21 -15.90
N MET A 862 20.83 22.57 -14.76
CA MET A 862 19.79 22.38 -13.75
C MET A 862 19.22 23.72 -13.27
N VAL A 863 20.10 24.70 -13.00
CA VAL A 863 19.72 26.05 -12.59
C VAL A 863 19.01 26.81 -13.73
N GLU A 864 19.54 26.76 -14.95
CA GLU A 864 18.93 27.39 -16.14
C GLU A 864 17.56 26.82 -16.48
N ALA A 865 17.35 25.53 -16.23
CA ALA A 865 16.07 24.85 -16.40
C ALA A 865 15.03 25.21 -15.30
N GLY A 866 15.39 26.05 -14.33
CA GLY A 866 14.54 26.44 -13.22
C GLY A 866 14.38 25.37 -12.14
N CYS A 867 15.25 24.35 -12.11
CA CYS A 867 15.25 23.32 -11.09
C CYS A 867 16.13 23.77 -9.90
N VAL A 868 15.52 24.05 -8.75
CA VAL A 868 16.22 24.58 -7.58
C VAL A 868 17.12 23.50 -6.95
N PRO A 869 18.45 23.73 -6.82
CA PRO A 869 19.36 22.80 -6.17
C PRO A 869 19.03 22.59 -4.68
N SER A 870 19.06 21.33 -4.22
CA SER A 870 18.88 20.97 -2.81
C SER A 870 20.20 20.85 -2.07
N VAL A 871 20.13 20.77 -0.73
CA VAL A 871 21.28 20.50 0.15
C VAL A 871 22.10 19.29 -0.31
N GLN A 872 21.43 18.20 -0.71
CA GLN A 872 22.09 17.01 -1.24
C GLN A 872 22.91 17.31 -2.51
N THR A 873 22.44 18.23 -3.35
CA THR A 873 23.10 18.64 -4.60
C THR A 873 24.45 19.30 -4.31
N TYR A 874 24.46 20.26 -3.39
CA TYR A 874 25.68 20.94 -2.95
C TYR A 874 26.63 19.99 -2.25
N ASN A 875 26.14 19.13 -1.34
CA ASN A 875 26.98 18.18 -0.61
C ASN A 875 27.69 17.19 -1.54
N MET A 876 27.07 16.75 -2.63
CA MET A 876 27.73 15.89 -3.65
C MET A 876 28.88 16.61 -4.34
N LEU A 877 28.69 17.87 -4.73
CA LEU A 877 29.74 18.68 -5.37
C LEU A 877 30.88 18.98 -4.40
N ILE A 878 30.57 19.35 -3.16
CA ILE A 878 31.56 19.63 -2.11
C ILE A 878 32.41 18.37 -1.83
N SER A 879 31.76 17.21 -1.64
CA SER A 879 32.47 15.93 -1.41
C SER A 879 33.41 15.59 -2.57
N MET A 880 32.95 15.76 -3.81
CA MET A 880 33.77 15.54 -5.01
C MET A 880 35.01 16.45 -5.02
N PHE A 881 34.87 17.74 -4.73
CA PHE A 881 36.01 18.68 -4.71
C PHE A 881 37.06 18.29 -3.65
N PHE A 882 36.62 17.87 -2.45
CA PHE A 882 37.55 17.37 -1.45
C PHE A 882 38.24 16.07 -1.86
N GLU A 883 37.53 15.14 -2.51
CA GLU A 883 38.12 13.90 -3.02
C GLU A 883 39.11 14.11 -4.17
N MET A 884 39.02 15.25 -4.86
CA MET A 884 40.01 15.70 -5.85
C MET A 884 41.16 16.50 -5.23
N GLY A 885 41.10 16.83 -3.94
CA GLY A 885 42.10 17.64 -3.25
C GLY A 885 42.01 19.14 -3.56
N ASP A 886 40.84 19.64 -4.00
CA ASP A 886 40.58 21.05 -4.31
C ASP A 886 39.64 21.67 -3.26
N PRO A 887 40.16 22.09 -2.09
CA PRO A 887 39.34 22.67 -1.03
C PRO A 887 38.78 24.06 -1.40
N ASP A 888 39.43 24.80 -2.29
CA ASP A 888 39.00 26.15 -2.65
C ASP A 888 37.67 26.12 -3.41
N ARG A 889 37.52 25.21 -4.39
CA ARG A 889 36.23 25.00 -5.09
C ARG A 889 35.14 24.43 -4.18
N ALA A 890 35.51 23.63 -3.18
CA ALA A 890 34.56 23.14 -2.17
C ALA A 890 33.99 24.31 -1.36
N THR A 891 34.83 25.24 -0.91
CA THR A 891 34.46 26.45 -0.18
C THR A 891 33.63 27.41 -1.04
N ASP A 892 33.96 27.57 -2.32
CA ASP A 892 33.13 28.34 -3.26
C ASP A 892 31.72 27.77 -3.41
N THR A 893 31.61 26.44 -3.44
CA THR A 893 30.34 25.73 -3.54
C THR A 893 29.51 25.88 -2.25
N TRP A 894 30.17 25.83 -1.09
CA TRP A 894 29.57 26.14 0.21
C TRP A 894 28.99 27.57 0.27
N ASN A 895 29.74 28.55 -0.22
CA ASN A 895 29.29 29.95 -0.26
C ASN A 895 28.13 30.16 -1.26
N LYS A 896 28.13 29.44 -2.39
CA LYS A 896 27.02 29.44 -3.34
C LYS A 896 25.74 28.86 -2.73
N MET A 897 25.86 27.82 -1.91
CA MET A 897 24.73 27.23 -1.18
C MET A 897 24.04 28.28 -0.30
N ASP A 898 24.81 29.10 0.40
CA ASP A 898 24.29 30.19 1.26
C ASP A 898 23.62 31.31 0.45
N LYS A 899 24.29 31.79 -0.61
CA LYS A 899 23.76 32.85 -1.49
C LYS A 899 22.43 32.47 -2.16
N ASN A 900 22.24 31.19 -2.45
CA ASN A 900 21.02 30.67 -3.06
C ASN A 900 19.92 30.34 -2.03
N GLY A 901 20.09 30.72 -0.76
CA GLY A 901 19.09 30.51 0.29
C GLY A 901 18.93 29.05 0.73
N CYS A 902 19.90 28.19 0.44
CA CYS A 902 19.87 26.77 0.80
C CYS A 902 20.52 26.57 2.18
N ALA A 903 19.70 26.41 3.23
CA ALA A 903 20.20 26.28 4.60
C ALA A 903 21.08 25.04 4.79
N GLN A 904 22.26 25.21 5.37
CA GLN A 904 23.22 24.12 5.64
C GLN A 904 22.70 23.22 6.76
N ASP A 905 22.67 21.91 6.49
CA ASP A 905 22.23 20.90 7.45
C ASP A 905 23.41 20.18 8.13
N ILE A 906 23.10 19.25 9.03
CA ILE A 906 24.10 18.50 9.80
C ILE A 906 25.07 17.75 8.87
N ASP A 907 24.56 17.16 7.78
CA ASP A 907 25.38 16.41 6.83
C ASP A 907 26.32 17.34 6.05
N SER A 908 25.86 18.55 5.72
CA SER A 908 26.66 19.59 5.07
C SER A 908 27.88 19.96 5.91
N TYR A 909 27.68 20.26 7.20
CA TYR A 909 28.80 20.53 8.12
C TYR A 909 29.73 19.33 8.25
N CYS A 910 29.20 18.10 8.29
CA CYS A 910 30.04 16.90 8.36
C CYS A 910 30.93 16.74 7.13
N VAL A 911 30.37 16.90 5.92
CA VAL A 911 31.13 16.80 4.66
C VAL A 911 32.23 17.86 4.60
N MET A 912 31.92 19.10 5.00
CA MET A 912 32.88 20.20 4.97
C MET A 912 34.04 19.98 5.95
N ILE A 913 33.73 19.62 7.21
CA ILE A 913 34.76 19.44 8.25
C ILE A 913 35.65 18.22 7.94
N GLU A 914 35.07 17.09 7.52
CA GLU A 914 35.86 15.91 7.15
C GLU A 914 36.77 16.19 5.95
N GLY A 915 36.25 16.88 4.94
CA GLY A 915 36.99 17.24 3.74
C GLY A 915 38.18 18.18 4.02
N LEU A 916 37.97 19.19 4.87
CA LEU A 916 39.03 20.11 5.28
C LEU A 916 40.12 19.41 6.10
N PHE A 917 39.76 18.51 7.02
CA PHE A 917 40.75 17.68 7.71
C PHE A 917 41.51 16.78 6.74
N GLY A 918 40.82 16.18 5.76
CA GLY A 918 41.43 15.36 4.71
C GLY A 918 42.44 16.14 3.84
N CYS A 919 42.21 17.43 3.61
CA CYS A 919 43.09 18.32 2.87
C CYS A 919 44.11 19.08 3.75
N ASN A 920 44.24 18.71 5.03
CA ASN A 920 45.13 19.34 6.02
C ASN A 920 44.86 20.85 6.25
N LYS A 921 43.63 21.32 6.02
CA LYS A 921 43.14 22.69 6.29
C LYS A 921 42.54 22.76 7.69
N VAL A 922 43.39 22.54 8.70
CA VAL A 922 42.98 22.33 10.10
C VAL A 922 42.29 23.56 10.71
N GLU A 923 42.81 24.76 10.46
CA GLU A 923 42.27 25.99 11.05
C GLU A 923 40.82 26.23 10.62
N GLU A 924 40.54 26.09 9.32
CA GLU A 924 39.20 26.22 8.73
C GLU A 924 38.24 25.14 9.28
N ALA A 925 38.71 23.89 9.43
CA ALA A 925 37.93 22.80 10.01
C ALA A 925 37.56 23.07 11.47
N CYS A 926 38.50 23.60 12.26
CA CYS A 926 38.27 23.97 13.65
C CYS A 926 37.28 25.14 13.78
N CYS A 927 37.34 26.15 12.92
CA CYS A 927 36.36 27.24 12.89
C CYS A 927 34.93 26.72 12.66
N LEU A 928 34.74 25.80 11.71
CA LEU A 928 33.42 25.19 11.45
C LEU A 928 32.95 24.30 12.63
N LEU A 929 33.86 23.61 13.32
CA LEU A 929 33.53 22.87 14.53
C LEU A 929 33.08 23.79 15.67
N GLU A 930 33.72 24.96 15.84
CA GLU A 930 33.27 25.96 16.81
C GLU A 930 31.88 26.50 16.45
N GLU A 931 31.60 26.72 15.17
CA GLU A 931 30.28 27.11 14.70
C GLU A 931 29.21 26.05 15.01
N VAL A 932 29.52 24.76 14.80
CA VAL A 932 28.64 23.63 15.17
C VAL A 932 28.31 23.62 16.66
N VAL A 933 29.31 23.90 17.52
CA VAL A 933 29.13 23.99 18.98
C VAL A 933 28.27 25.21 19.34
N ASN A 934 28.58 26.39 18.78
CA ASN A 934 27.88 27.64 19.06
C ASN A 934 26.41 27.61 18.63
N ARG A 935 26.12 27.05 17.45
CA ARG A 935 24.75 26.87 16.93
C ARG A 935 24.00 25.69 17.56
N ARG A 936 24.63 24.99 18.51
CA ARG A 936 24.11 23.79 19.20
C ARG A 936 23.64 22.67 18.25
N ILE A 937 24.39 22.43 17.17
CA ILE A 937 24.04 21.42 16.17
C ILE A 937 24.40 20.02 16.70
N LYS A 938 23.45 19.07 16.64
CA LYS A 938 23.65 17.69 17.09
C LYS A 938 24.31 16.84 16.00
N LEU A 939 25.61 16.60 16.13
CA LEU A 939 26.36 15.73 15.20
C LEU A 939 25.98 14.24 15.37
N PRO A 940 26.03 13.42 14.30
CA PRO A 940 25.92 11.97 14.42
C PRO A 940 27.10 11.40 15.21
N TYR A 941 26.84 10.41 16.07
CA TYR A 941 27.86 9.85 16.97
C TYR A 941 29.10 9.29 16.24
N ARG A 942 28.93 8.71 15.03
CA ARG A 942 30.05 8.20 14.22
C ARG A 942 30.98 9.32 13.72
N LYS A 943 30.41 10.45 13.27
CA LYS A 943 31.17 11.60 12.75
C LYS A 943 31.94 12.31 13.87
N PHE A 944 31.32 12.40 15.05
CA PHE A 944 31.97 12.92 16.26
C PHE A 944 33.24 12.18 16.65
N ASP A 945 33.23 10.85 16.62
CA ASP A 945 34.39 10.03 16.96
C ASP A 945 35.55 10.21 15.96
N ILE A 946 35.21 10.34 14.67
CA ILE A 946 36.16 10.68 13.60
C ILE A 946 36.81 12.03 13.87
N PHE A 947 36.02 13.07 14.18
CA PHE A 947 36.55 14.41 14.50
C PHE A 947 37.41 14.42 15.76
N LEU A 948 37.01 13.71 16.82
CA LEU A 948 37.84 13.59 18.02
C LEU A 948 39.17 12.89 17.75
N THR A 949 39.17 11.85 16.93
CA THR A 949 40.39 11.14 16.53
C THR A 949 41.32 12.07 15.73
N GLN A 950 40.76 12.83 14.79
CA GLN A 950 41.52 13.81 14.00
C GLN A 950 42.11 14.94 14.88
N LEU A 951 41.32 15.50 15.80
CA LEU A 951 41.81 16.49 16.77
C LEU A 951 42.85 15.93 17.73
N SER A 952 42.72 14.65 18.12
CA SER A 952 43.70 13.97 18.97
C SER A 952 45.04 13.77 18.25
N ASN A 953 45.02 13.47 16.95
CA ASN A 953 46.22 13.37 16.13
C ASN A 953 46.93 14.73 16.00
N LEU A 954 46.18 15.83 16.04
CA LEU A 954 46.69 17.20 15.99
C LEU A 954 47.16 17.73 17.35
N GLY A 955 46.77 17.10 18.46
CA GLY A 955 47.13 17.52 19.82
C GLY A 955 46.31 18.69 20.39
N ASP A 956 45.18 19.06 19.77
CA ASP A 956 44.33 20.16 20.27
C ASP A 956 43.39 19.69 21.41
N LEU A 957 43.95 19.64 22.61
CA LEU A 957 43.25 19.25 23.83
C LEU A 957 42.07 20.17 24.19
N ARG A 958 42.10 21.44 23.75
CA ARG A 958 41.04 22.42 24.06
C ARG A 958 39.81 22.18 23.20
N ALA A 959 39.99 21.99 21.89
CA ALA A 959 38.92 21.64 20.97
C ALA A 959 38.25 20.31 21.34
N ILE A 960 39.06 19.30 21.72
CA ILE A 960 38.58 17.98 22.19
C ILE A 960 37.67 18.12 23.41
N HIS A 961 38.08 18.92 24.40
CA HIS A 961 37.29 19.13 25.62
C HIS A 961 35.94 19.80 25.32
N ARG A 962 35.95 20.89 24.54
CA ARG A 962 34.74 21.63 24.16
C ARG A 962 33.76 20.78 23.36
N LEU A 963 34.25 20.05 22.34
CA LEU A 963 33.41 19.18 21.51
C LEU A 963 32.83 18.02 22.33
N SER A 964 33.60 17.48 23.29
CA SER A 964 33.14 16.43 24.20
C SER A 964 32.06 16.92 25.17
N GLU A 965 32.19 18.14 25.72
CA GLU A 965 31.17 18.75 26.58
C GLU A 965 29.88 19.02 25.81
N HIS A 966 29.97 19.57 24.60
CA HIS A 966 28.84 19.78 23.70
C HIS A 966 28.06 18.48 23.47
N MET A 967 28.77 17.37 23.23
CA MET A 967 28.13 16.09 22.91
C MET A 967 27.54 15.36 24.12
N ARG A 968 28.04 15.60 25.33
CA ARG A 968 27.41 15.14 26.58
C ARG A 968 26.02 15.73 26.77
N GLN A 969 25.70 16.86 26.14
CA GLN A 969 24.36 17.47 26.20
C GLN A 969 23.31 16.69 25.38
N PHE A 970 23.74 15.92 24.37
CA PHE A 970 22.82 15.20 23.45
C PHE A 970 22.84 13.67 23.59
N TYR A 971 23.91 13.10 24.14
CA TYR A 971 24.11 11.65 24.24
C TYR A 971 24.39 11.22 25.69
N ASN A 972 23.81 10.09 26.12
CA ASN A 972 23.96 9.58 27.49
C ASN A 972 25.44 9.20 27.77
N PRO A 973 26.05 9.63 28.90
CA PRO A 973 27.42 9.29 29.28
C PRO A 973 27.73 7.78 29.31
N ALA A 974 26.72 6.93 29.52
CA ALA A 974 26.87 5.47 29.46
C ALA A 974 27.12 4.94 28.03
N MET A 975 26.53 5.54 27.00
CA MET A 975 26.77 5.17 25.59
C MET A 975 28.17 5.59 25.15
N ALA A 976 28.61 6.79 25.54
CA ALA A 976 29.96 7.28 25.27
C ALA A 976 31.04 6.39 25.91
N ARG A 977 30.84 5.92 27.16
CA ARG A 977 31.75 4.96 27.82
C ARG A 977 31.78 3.58 27.14
N ARG A 978 30.62 3.04 26.72
CA ARG A 978 30.52 1.68 26.19
C ARG A 978 31.15 1.54 24.80
N PHE A 979 31.05 2.59 23.98
CA PHE A 979 31.70 2.61 22.67
C PHE A 979 33.20 2.93 22.78
N ALA A 980 33.61 3.86 23.65
CA ALA A 980 35.03 4.12 23.94
C ALA A 980 35.75 2.87 24.47
N LEU A 981 35.07 2.02 25.26
CA LEU A 981 35.59 0.71 25.69
C LEU A 981 35.71 -0.31 24.53
N ASN A 982 34.79 -0.28 23.56
CA ASN A 982 34.84 -1.16 22.38
C ASN A 982 35.92 -0.75 21.38
N GLU A 983 36.13 0.55 21.16
CA GLU A 983 37.21 1.05 20.30
C GLU A 983 38.59 0.96 20.98
N LYS A 984 38.67 1.15 22.31
CA LYS A 984 39.91 0.86 23.06
C LYS A 984 40.30 -0.61 22.95
N ARG A 985 39.33 -1.54 22.88
CA ARG A 985 39.56 -2.97 22.60
C ARG A 985 40.02 -3.24 21.16
N LYS A 986 39.52 -2.51 20.16
CA LYS A 986 39.99 -2.63 18.77
C LYS A 986 41.40 -2.04 18.58
N ASN A 987 41.69 -0.89 19.16
CA ASN A 987 42.99 -0.23 19.07
C ASN A 987 44.08 -0.94 19.91
N THR A 988 43.71 -1.66 20.97
CA THR A 988 44.67 -2.56 21.65
C THR A 988 44.99 -3.83 20.86
N SER A 989 44.15 -4.23 19.89
CA SER A 989 44.49 -5.33 18.96
C SER A 989 45.44 -4.91 17.83
N LEU A 990 45.52 -3.61 17.52
CA LEU A 990 46.40 -3.06 16.47
C LEU A 990 47.78 -2.60 16.98
N ARG A 991 47.98 -2.51 18.32
CA ARG A 991 49.30 -2.28 18.93
C ARG A 991 50.09 -3.57 19.22
N GLY A 992 49.56 -4.72 18.78
CA GLY A 992 50.18 -6.04 18.86
C GLY A 992 50.64 -6.59 17.51
N LYS A 993 50.99 -5.73 16.54
CA LYS A 993 51.78 -6.08 15.35
C LYS A 993 52.91 -5.09 15.19
#